data_AF-A0A8C8VEB9-F1
#
_entry.id   AF-A0A8C8VEB9-F1
#
_cell.length_a   1.000
_cell.length_b   1.000
_cell.length_c   1.000
_cell.angle_alpha   90.00
_cell.angle_beta   90.00
_cell.angle_gamma   90.00
#
_symmetry.space_group_name_H-M   'P 1'
#
loop_
_entity.id
_entity.type
_entity.pdbx_description
1 polymer ?
#
loop_
_entity_poly.entity_id
_entity_poly.type
_entity_poly.pdbx_seq_one_letter_code
_entity_poly.pdbx_strand_id
1 'polypeptide(L)'
;MGLQPLEFSDCYLDSPWFRERIRAHEAELEKTNKFIKELLKDGKSLIAATKNLSAAQRKFAHSLRDFKFEFIGDAETDDERCIDASLHEFSNFLKNLEEQREILALSVTETLIKPLEKFRKEKLGAVKEEKKKFDKETEKNYTSLEKHLNLSAKKKESHLLEADSQVEQNRKHFYELSLEYVCKLQEIQERKKFECVEPVLSFFQGMFTFYHQGYELSKDFNHYKMALQINIQNTRNRFEGTRSEVEELMNKIRQNPQEHKRANQFTIEGYLYAQEKWPAPFGSSWVKHYCMYRKETKKFTMIPFEHKSGGKIGDGDVFLLTCCTKRNMDTIDRRFCFDIEAADRSVTPVTMQAFSEEDRKLWMEALDGKEAVQRLLSLLMDAKTCSEIDLENSVDWEVKTITSAMKQYLRSLPEPLMTYELHREFIIPAKSGSPESRVNAIHFLVHKLPEKNKEMLDILVKHLANVSDHAKKNLMTVANLGVVFGPTLMRPQEETVAAIMDLKFQNIVVEILIENHEKIFRTLPDAAFHEPISMSAFPPNAPPRQPRRLGQRNKRPMAVYNLCLELDDVDNHSPPREDTPTDSMDSLSSQSPTPAVSSSPSEPEKNDLILDSGDLADLAANHVLNRRARAVYPCEAEHSSELSFQIGAVFENVEFSREPGWLEGTLNGRRGLIPQNYVQFL
;
A
#
# COMPACT_ATOMS: atom_id res chain seq x y z
N MET A 1 -2.40 -65.37 -39.85
CA MET A 1 -1.73 -66.68 -39.65
C MET A 1 -0.33 -66.43 -39.12
N GLY A 2 0.25 -67.38 -38.38
CA GLY A 2 1.65 -67.31 -37.93
C GLY A 2 2.64 -67.64 -39.07
N LEU A 3 3.94 -67.49 -38.78
CA LEU A 3 5.01 -68.00 -39.64
C LEU A 3 5.06 -69.54 -39.55
N GLN A 4 5.29 -70.21 -40.68
CA GLN A 4 5.57 -71.66 -40.66
C GLN A 4 6.99 -71.93 -40.14
N PRO A 5 7.25 -73.08 -39.49
CA PRO A 5 8.60 -73.53 -39.13
C PRO A 5 9.54 -73.60 -40.34
N LEU A 6 10.85 -73.48 -40.09
CA LEU A 6 11.89 -73.70 -41.08
C LEU A 6 12.59 -75.03 -40.76
N GLU A 7 12.19 -76.10 -41.46
CA GLU A 7 12.78 -77.42 -41.22
C GLU A 7 14.21 -77.49 -41.80
N PHE A 8 15.15 -78.04 -41.02
CA PHE A 8 16.54 -78.20 -41.50
C PHE A 8 16.64 -79.17 -42.70
N SER A 9 15.71 -80.11 -42.83
CA SER A 9 15.61 -81.02 -43.97
C SER A 9 15.27 -80.32 -45.30
N ASP A 10 14.50 -79.22 -45.26
CA ASP A 10 14.20 -78.42 -46.45
C ASP A 10 15.47 -77.80 -47.08
N CYS A 11 16.50 -77.52 -46.26
CA CYS A 11 17.74 -76.87 -46.70
C CYS A 11 18.49 -77.69 -47.78
N TYR A 12 18.31 -79.01 -47.82
CA TYR A 12 18.93 -79.89 -48.81
C TYR A 12 18.16 -79.92 -50.15
N LEU A 13 16.84 -79.67 -50.09
CA LEU A 13 15.94 -79.64 -51.25
C LEU A 13 15.81 -78.24 -51.88
N ASP A 14 16.09 -77.19 -51.10
CA ASP A 14 16.03 -75.77 -51.47
C ASP A 14 14.73 -75.38 -52.22
N SER A 15 13.60 -75.94 -51.78
CA SER A 15 12.35 -75.84 -52.56
C SER A 15 11.80 -74.41 -52.65
N PRO A 16 11.03 -74.07 -53.70
CA PRO A 16 10.37 -72.76 -53.81
C PRO A 16 9.50 -72.41 -52.59
N TRP A 17 8.86 -73.41 -51.98
CA TRP A 17 8.06 -73.27 -50.75
C TRP A 17 8.92 -72.96 -49.52
N PHE A 18 10.10 -73.57 -49.41
CA PHE A 18 11.08 -73.25 -48.37
C PHE A 18 11.64 -71.82 -48.55
N ARG A 19 11.98 -71.43 -49.78
CA ARG A 19 12.37 -70.04 -50.11
C ARG A 19 11.23 -69.04 -49.89
N GLU A 20 9.97 -69.43 -49.98
CA GLU A 20 8.82 -68.62 -49.56
C GLU A 20 8.73 -68.50 -48.03
N ARG A 21 8.89 -69.60 -47.29
CA ARG A 21 8.97 -69.56 -45.82
C ARG A 21 10.10 -68.65 -45.33
N ILE A 22 11.31 -68.76 -45.88
CA ILE A 22 12.44 -67.85 -45.56
C ILE A 22 12.03 -66.39 -45.78
N ARG A 23 11.49 -66.04 -46.96
CA ARG A 23 11.06 -64.66 -47.26
C ARG A 23 9.97 -64.15 -46.30
N ALA A 24 9.09 -65.02 -45.80
CA ALA A 24 8.10 -64.65 -44.79
C ALA A 24 8.75 -64.32 -43.43
N HIS A 25 9.73 -65.10 -42.98
CA HIS A 25 10.53 -64.80 -41.77
C HIS A 25 11.33 -63.51 -41.92
N GLU A 26 12.01 -63.30 -43.04
CA GLU A 26 12.76 -62.08 -43.34
C GLU A 26 11.87 -60.82 -43.34
N ALA A 27 10.70 -60.90 -43.99
CA ALA A 27 9.75 -59.78 -44.06
C ALA A 27 9.15 -59.43 -42.69
N GLU A 28 9.09 -60.38 -41.76
CA GLU A 28 8.70 -60.13 -40.38
C GLU A 28 9.84 -59.49 -39.56
N LEU A 29 11.08 -59.94 -39.74
CA LEU A 29 12.24 -59.33 -39.09
C LEU A 29 12.51 -57.90 -39.56
N GLU A 30 12.22 -57.56 -40.82
CA GLU A 30 12.28 -56.18 -41.32
C GLU A 30 11.17 -55.30 -40.72
N LYS A 31 9.96 -55.82 -40.53
CA LYS A 31 8.89 -55.14 -39.77
C LYS A 31 9.32 -54.88 -38.34
N THR A 32 9.93 -55.87 -37.68
CA THR A 32 10.49 -55.74 -36.32
C THR A 32 11.62 -54.69 -36.27
N ASN A 33 12.56 -54.67 -37.23
CA ASN A 33 13.58 -53.62 -37.34
C ASN A 33 12.97 -52.22 -37.50
N LYS A 34 11.91 -52.09 -38.31
CA LYS A 34 11.20 -50.82 -38.50
C LYS A 34 10.51 -50.37 -37.20
N PHE A 35 9.73 -51.26 -36.58
CA PHE A 35 9.03 -50.98 -35.32
C PHE A 35 10.01 -50.52 -34.21
N ILE A 36 11.11 -51.24 -34.01
CA ILE A 36 12.12 -50.85 -33.00
C ILE A 36 12.78 -49.52 -33.36
N LYS A 37 13.00 -49.20 -34.65
CA LYS A 37 13.52 -47.88 -35.07
C LYS A 37 12.56 -46.75 -34.71
N GLU A 38 11.25 -46.97 -34.83
CA GLU A 38 10.20 -46.00 -34.52
C GLU A 38 10.04 -45.84 -33.00
N LEU A 39 9.92 -46.95 -32.26
CA LEU A 39 9.89 -46.96 -30.78
C LEU A 39 11.12 -46.26 -30.15
N LEU A 40 12.32 -46.45 -30.71
CA LEU A 40 13.54 -45.76 -30.28
C LEU A 40 13.54 -44.25 -30.55
N LYS A 41 12.89 -43.80 -31.64
CA LYS A 41 12.73 -42.37 -31.95
C LYS A 41 11.76 -41.73 -30.95
N ASP A 42 10.66 -42.39 -30.68
CA ASP A 42 9.59 -41.83 -29.86
C ASP A 42 9.95 -41.88 -28.37
N GLY A 43 10.65 -42.93 -27.91
CA GLY A 43 11.25 -42.98 -26.56
C GLY A 43 12.32 -41.91 -26.32
N LYS A 44 13.13 -41.56 -27.33
CA LYS A 44 14.05 -40.40 -27.24
C LYS A 44 13.32 -39.06 -27.20
N SER A 45 12.21 -38.96 -27.92
CA SER A 45 11.36 -37.77 -27.91
C SER A 45 10.68 -37.58 -26.55
N LEU A 46 10.25 -38.67 -25.91
CA LEU A 46 9.76 -38.70 -24.53
C LEU A 46 10.84 -38.22 -23.54
N ILE A 47 12.06 -38.75 -23.60
CA ILE A 47 13.18 -38.31 -22.73
C ILE A 47 13.46 -36.81 -22.91
N ALA A 48 13.41 -36.28 -24.13
CA ALA A 48 13.60 -34.86 -24.40
C ALA A 48 12.47 -34.01 -23.79
N ALA A 49 11.21 -34.42 -23.93
CA ALA A 49 10.06 -33.75 -23.29
C ALA A 49 10.17 -33.77 -21.76
N THR A 50 10.50 -34.93 -21.17
CA THR A 50 10.74 -35.09 -19.73
C THR A 50 11.83 -34.14 -19.23
N LYS A 51 12.95 -34.01 -19.95
CA LYS A 51 14.03 -33.08 -19.58
C LYS A 51 13.62 -31.61 -19.69
N ASN A 52 12.86 -31.24 -20.72
CA ASN A 52 12.34 -29.87 -20.88
C ASN A 52 11.40 -29.47 -19.75
N LEU A 53 10.46 -30.36 -19.37
CA LEU A 53 9.61 -30.19 -18.19
C LEU A 53 10.45 -30.03 -16.91
N SER A 54 11.45 -30.89 -16.74
CA SER A 54 12.32 -30.90 -15.55
C SER A 54 13.21 -29.65 -15.43
N ALA A 55 13.61 -29.05 -16.55
CA ALA A 55 14.29 -27.76 -16.59
C ALA A 55 13.34 -26.59 -16.24
N ALA A 56 12.11 -26.61 -16.76
CA ALA A 56 11.10 -25.60 -16.45
C ALA A 56 10.71 -25.61 -14.97
N GLN A 57 10.47 -26.79 -14.38
CA GLN A 57 10.13 -26.93 -12.97
C GLN A 57 11.29 -26.53 -12.03
N ARG A 58 12.55 -26.89 -12.35
CA ARG A 58 13.72 -26.37 -11.60
C ARG A 58 13.83 -24.84 -11.67
N LYS A 59 13.57 -24.22 -12.84
CA LYS A 59 13.58 -22.75 -12.99
C LYS A 59 12.46 -22.08 -12.18
N PHE A 60 11.28 -22.67 -12.14
CA PHE A 60 10.17 -22.18 -11.32
C PHE A 60 10.50 -22.27 -9.82
N ALA A 61 11.02 -23.40 -9.35
CA ALA A 61 11.49 -23.55 -7.96
C ALA A 61 12.54 -22.47 -7.58
N HIS A 62 13.53 -22.23 -8.43
CA HIS A 62 14.51 -21.15 -8.23
C HIS A 62 13.86 -19.76 -8.15
N SER A 63 12.77 -19.53 -8.89
CA SER A 63 12.04 -18.24 -8.86
C SER A 63 11.24 -18.05 -7.56
N LEU A 64 10.72 -19.13 -6.97
CA LEU A 64 10.07 -19.09 -5.65
C LEU A 64 11.09 -18.82 -4.53
N ARG A 65 12.24 -19.48 -4.59
CA ARG A 65 13.32 -19.40 -3.59
C ARG A 65 14.06 -18.06 -3.54
N ASP A 66 14.02 -17.31 -4.63
CA ASP A 66 14.70 -16.02 -4.77
C ASP A 66 13.77 -14.83 -4.49
N PHE A 67 12.46 -15.07 -4.35
CA PHE A 67 11.49 -14.06 -3.90
C PHE A 67 11.62 -13.82 -2.39
N LYS A 68 11.41 -12.58 -1.96
CA LYS A 68 11.32 -12.18 -0.56
C LYS A 68 10.22 -11.15 -0.34
N PHE A 69 9.55 -11.22 0.81
CA PHE A 69 8.62 -10.17 1.23
C PHE A 69 9.37 -9.00 1.91
N GLU A 70 8.95 -7.78 1.60
CA GLU A 70 9.28 -6.60 2.41
C GLU A 70 8.23 -6.44 3.52
N PHE A 71 8.68 -6.24 4.77
CA PHE A 71 7.81 -6.12 5.96
C PHE A 71 7.78 -4.67 6.48
N ILE A 72 6.80 -4.36 7.33
CA ILE A 72 6.59 -3.00 7.87
C ILE A 72 6.91 -2.96 9.37
N GLY A 73 8.14 -2.54 9.70
CA GLY A 73 8.59 -2.33 11.08
C GLY A 73 10.10 -2.51 11.23
N ASP A 74 10.59 -2.45 12.47
CA ASP A 74 12.01 -2.68 12.78
C ASP A 74 12.37 -4.18 12.90
N ALA A 75 11.37 -5.08 12.89
CA ALA A 75 11.53 -6.53 12.92
C ALA A 75 10.30 -7.24 12.32
N GLU A 76 10.53 -8.38 11.68
CA GLU A 76 9.49 -9.30 11.17
C GLU A 76 8.66 -9.93 12.31
N THR A 77 7.37 -10.18 12.05
CA THR A 77 6.52 -11.06 12.85
C THR A 77 6.80 -12.54 12.56
N ASP A 78 6.30 -13.45 13.41
CA ASP A 78 6.38 -14.89 13.16
C ASP A 78 5.52 -15.35 11.97
N ASP A 79 4.44 -14.63 11.66
CA ASP A 79 3.63 -14.87 10.45
C ASP A 79 4.44 -14.54 9.19
N GLU A 80 5.06 -13.35 9.13
CA GLU A 80 5.88 -12.92 7.98
C GLU A 80 7.05 -13.87 7.75
N ARG A 81 7.76 -14.28 8.83
CA ARG A 81 8.79 -15.33 8.76
C ARG A 81 8.26 -16.65 8.19
N CYS A 82 7.07 -17.08 8.62
CA CYS A 82 6.48 -18.35 8.17
C CYS A 82 6.04 -18.28 6.69
N ILE A 83 5.53 -17.13 6.24
CA ILE A 83 5.09 -16.90 4.87
C ILE A 83 6.28 -16.74 3.91
N ASP A 84 7.35 -16.01 4.28
CA ASP A 84 8.59 -15.91 3.46
C ASP A 84 9.24 -17.30 3.29
N ALA A 85 9.37 -18.04 4.39
CA ALA A 85 9.90 -19.42 4.37
C ALA A 85 9.03 -20.39 3.53
N SER A 86 7.75 -20.10 3.28
CA SER A 86 6.89 -21.02 2.53
C SER A 86 7.30 -21.18 1.06
N LEU A 87 7.78 -20.11 0.42
CA LEU A 87 8.25 -20.17 -0.96
C LEU A 87 9.55 -20.97 -1.09
N HIS A 88 10.41 -20.92 -0.06
CA HIS A 88 11.56 -21.80 0.06
C HIS A 88 11.15 -23.28 0.16
N GLU A 89 10.13 -23.63 0.96
CA GLU A 89 9.68 -25.02 1.07
C GLU A 89 8.96 -25.55 -0.19
N PHE A 90 8.16 -24.72 -0.87
CA PHE A 90 7.62 -25.10 -2.19
C PHE A 90 8.74 -25.31 -3.23
N SER A 91 9.80 -24.50 -3.19
CA SER A 91 11.01 -24.70 -3.98
C SER A 91 11.70 -26.04 -3.66
N ASN A 92 11.88 -26.36 -2.37
CA ASN A 92 12.53 -27.59 -1.91
C ASN A 92 11.75 -28.83 -2.38
N PHE A 93 10.43 -28.83 -2.21
CA PHE A 93 9.55 -29.90 -2.70
C PHE A 93 9.69 -30.13 -4.21
N LEU A 94 9.60 -29.06 -5.01
CA LEU A 94 9.75 -29.14 -6.46
C LEU A 94 11.13 -29.64 -6.89
N LYS A 95 12.20 -29.18 -6.23
CA LYS A 95 13.57 -29.66 -6.49
C LYS A 95 13.69 -31.17 -6.25
N ASN A 96 13.18 -31.66 -5.12
CA ASN A 96 13.24 -33.08 -4.76
C ASN A 96 12.46 -33.95 -5.77
N LEU A 97 11.28 -33.49 -6.21
CA LEU A 97 10.49 -34.18 -7.25
C LEU A 97 11.23 -34.27 -8.59
N GLU A 98 11.95 -33.20 -8.98
CA GLU A 98 12.67 -33.15 -10.25
C GLU A 98 14.01 -33.89 -10.26
N GLU A 99 14.61 -34.15 -9.09
CA GLU A 99 15.70 -35.11 -8.93
C GLU A 99 15.21 -36.55 -9.21
N GLN A 100 14.00 -36.91 -8.75
CA GLN A 100 13.39 -38.21 -9.07
C GLN A 100 13.03 -38.32 -10.56
N ARG A 101 12.60 -37.23 -11.21
CA ARG A 101 12.35 -37.20 -12.66
C ARG A 101 13.63 -37.36 -13.48
N GLU A 102 14.76 -36.88 -12.96
CA GLU A 102 16.08 -37.08 -13.57
C GLU A 102 16.56 -38.54 -13.46
N ILE A 103 16.37 -39.17 -12.30
CA ILE A 103 16.60 -40.62 -12.10
C ILE A 103 15.75 -41.44 -13.08
N LEU A 104 14.46 -41.10 -13.26
CA LEU A 104 13.60 -41.72 -14.28
C LEU A 104 14.19 -41.56 -15.69
N ALA A 105 14.57 -40.34 -16.10
CA ALA A 105 15.10 -40.08 -17.44
C ALA A 105 16.41 -40.83 -17.74
N LEU A 106 17.25 -41.04 -16.72
CA LEU A 106 18.43 -41.91 -16.80
C LEU A 106 18.01 -43.38 -16.92
N SER A 107 17.10 -43.85 -16.07
CA SER A 107 16.59 -45.23 -16.11
C SER A 107 16.02 -45.61 -17.48
N VAL A 108 15.19 -44.77 -18.12
CA VAL A 108 14.68 -45.04 -19.49
C VAL A 108 15.82 -45.10 -20.51
N THR A 109 16.87 -44.29 -20.36
CA THR A 109 18.04 -44.32 -21.25
C THR A 109 18.79 -45.65 -21.14
N GLU A 110 19.03 -46.14 -19.92
CA GLU A 110 19.78 -47.37 -19.66
C GLU A 110 18.97 -48.65 -19.91
N THR A 111 17.67 -48.66 -19.58
CA THR A 111 16.83 -49.88 -19.60
C THR A 111 16.00 -50.05 -20.88
N LEU A 112 15.58 -48.96 -21.53
CA LEU A 112 14.79 -49.03 -22.77
C LEU A 112 15.65 -48.74 -24.01
N ILE A 113 16.32 -47.59 -24.04
CA ILE A 113 16.98 -47.10 -25.26
C ILE A 113 18.23 -47.93 -25.60
N LYS A 114 19.14 -48.15 -24.65
CA LYS A 114 20.37 -48.92 -24.92
C LYS A 114 20.09 -50.38 -25.32
N PRO A 115 19.22 -51.17 -24.64
CA PRO A 115 19.00 -52.57 -25.01
C PRO A 115 18.31 -52.73 -26.36
N LEU A 116 17.31 -51.89 -26.67
CA LEU A 116 16.64 -51.91 -27.99
C LEU A 116 17.58 -51.46 -29.11
N GLU A 117 18.46 -50.47 -28.88
CA GLU A 117 19.52 -50.15 -29.85
C GLU A 117 20.51 -51.30 -30.02
N LYS A 118 20.89 -51.98 -28.93
CA LYS A 118 21.81 -53.12 -28.97
C LYS A 118 21.22 -54.29 -29.76
N PHE A 119 20.00 -54.72 -29.44
CA PHE A 119 19.29 -55.77 -30.19
C PHE A 119 19.19 -55.43 -31.68
N ARG A 120 18.81 -54.18 -32.00
CA ARG A 120 18.64 -53.73 -33.37
C ARG A 120 19.94 -53.61 -34.17
N LYS A 121 21.06 -53.22 -33.54
CA LYS A 121 22.37 -53.10 -34.21
C LYS A 121 23.12 -54.43 -34.29
N GLU A 122 23.17 -55.18 -33.19
CA GLU A 122 23.96 -56.41 -33.09
C GLU A 122 23.18 -57.62 -33.59
N LYS A 123 21.98 -57.88 -33.05
CA LYS A 123 21.22 -59.11 -33.33
C LYS A 123 20.58 -59.07 -34.71
N LEU A 124 19.75 -58.04 -34.98
CA LEU A 124 19.15 -57.85 -36.31
C LEU A 124 20.18 -57.47 -37.38
N GLY A 125 21.29 -56.82 -37.00
CA GLY A 125 22.41 -56.54 -37.91
C GLY A 125 23.12 -57.81 -38.36
N ALA A 126 23.48 -58.69 -37.43
CA ALA A 126 24.14 -59.96 -37.75
C ALA A 126 23.28 -60.83 -38.70
N VAL A 127 21.96 -60.90 -38.51
CA VAL A 127 21.05 -61.64 -39.41
C VAL A 127 21.08 -61.08 -40.85
N LYS A 128 21.23 -59.76 -41.03
CA LYS A 128 21.35 -59.15 -42.36
C LYS A 128 22.70 -59.42 -43.02
N GLU A 129 23.78 -59.55 -42.26
CA GLU A 129 25.06 -60.00 -42.82
C GLU A 129 25.06 -61.50 -43.15
N GLU A 130 24.41 -62.33 -42.32
CA GLU A 130 24.25 -63.77 -42.58
C GLU A 130 23.40 -64.01 -43.85
N LYS A 131 22.32 -63.24 -44.02
CA LYS A 131 21.53 -63.23 -45.25
C LYS A 131 22.40 -62.96 -46.48
N LYS A 132 23.26 -61.92 -46.46
CA LYS A 132 24.12 -61.58 -47.60
C LYS A 132 25.08 -62.73 -47.97
N LYS A 133 25.56 -63.52 -47.00
CA LYS A 133 26.36 -64.72 -47.28
C LYS A 133 25.52 -65.78 -47.97
N PHE A 134 24.32 -66.06 -47.44
CA PHE A 134 23.39 -67.06 -47.99
C PHE A 134 22.90 -66.72 -49.40
N ASP A 135 22.56 -65.45 -49.66
CA ASP A 135 22.20 -64.97 -51.00
C ASP A 135 23.39 -65.12 -51.97
N LYS A 136 24.59 -64.68 -51.57
CA LYS A 136 25.81 -64.77 -52.39
C LYS A 136 26.22 -66.22 -52.69
N GLU A 137 26.11 -67.12 -51.72
CA GLU A 137 26.43 -68.54 -51.93
C GLU A 137 25.32 -69.25 -52.71
N THR A 138 24.06 -68.81 -52.60
CA THR A 138 22.97 -69.24 -53.50
C THR A 138 23.35 -68.94 -54.96
N GLU A 139 23.72 -67.69 -55.28
CA GLU A 139 24.15 -67.29 -56.63
C GLU A 139 25.36 -68.11 -57.11
N LYS A 140 26.38 -68.28 -56.25
CA LYS A 140 27.60 -69.05 -56.57
C LYS A 140 27.31 -70.53 -56.83
N ASN A 141 26.47 -71.17 -56.01
CA ASN A 141 26.10 -72.57 -56.16
C ASN A 141 25.34 -72.82 -57.47
N TYR A 142 24.27 -72.07 -57.75
CA TYR A 142 23.50 -72.22 -58.99
C TYR A 142 24.32 -71.85 -60.24
N THR A 143 25.17 -70.83 -60.18
CA THR A 143 26.11 -70.50 -61.27
C THR A 143 27.16 -71.60 -61.50
N SER A 144 27.59 -72.30 -60.44
CA SER A 144 28.49 -73.46 -60.55
C SER A 144 27.78 -74.66 -61.18
N LEU A 145 26.53 -74.92 -60.79
CA LEU A 145 25.72 -76.01 -61.32
C LEU A 145 25.39 -75.79 -62.81
N GLU A 146 25.00 -74.59 -63.21
CA GLU A 146 24.74 -74.26 -64.62
C GLU A 146 26.01 -74.46 -65.48
N LYS A 147 27.18 -74.05 -65.00
CA LYS A 147 28.46 -74.29 -65.69
C LYS A 147 28.76 -75.77 -65.86
N HIS A 148 28.46 -76.58 -64.84
CA HIS A 148 28.64 -78.04 -64.86
C HIS A 148 27.69 -78.72 -65.84
N LEU A 149 26.39 -78.41 -65.80
CA LEU A 149 25.38 -78.95 -66.72
C LEU A 149 25.66 -78.59 -68.19
N ASN A 150 26.41 -77.52 -68.44
CA ASN A 150 26.88 -77.12 -69.77
C ASN A 150 28.25 -77.72 -70.18
N LEU A 151 28.87 -78.61 -69.39
CA LEU A 151 30.06 -79.35 -69.86
C LEU A 151 29.67 -80.31 -71.00
N SER A 152 30.45 -80.29 -72.07
CA SER A 152 30.30 -81.26 -73.15
C SER A 152 30.68 -82.67 -72.68
N ALA A 153 29.76 -83.63 -72.82
CA ALA A 153 29.98 -85.05 -72.56
C ALA A 153 31.09 -85.71 -73.42
N LYS A 154 31.72 -84.95 -74.34
CA LYS A 154 32.91 -85.37 -75.11
C LYS A 154 34.24 -84.97 -74.44
N LYS A 155 34.20 -84.38 -73.24
CA LYS A 155 35.39 -84.12 -72.41
C LYS A 155 36.04 -85.44 -71.97
N LYS A 156 37.33 -85.38 -71.58
CA LYS A 156 37.99 -86.49 -70.89
C LYS A 156 37.26 -86.80 -69.58
N GLU A 157 37.06 -88.08 -69.29
CA GLU A 157 36.39 -88.57 -68.08
C GLU A 157 36.99 -87.99 -66.79
N SER A 158 38.32 -87.82 -66.72
CA SER A 158 39.01 -87.16 -65.60
C SER A 158 38.53 -85.74 -65.32
N HIS A 159 38.17 -84.96 -66.34
CA HIS A 159 37.63 -83.60 -66.19
C HIS A 159 36.13 -83.58 -65.86
N LEU A 160 35.41 -84.67 -66.16
CA LEU A 160 34.01 -84.81 -65.75
C LEU A 160 33.97 -85.11 -64.24
N LEU A 161 34.73 -86.11 -63.79
CA LEU A 161 34.87 -86.46 -62.36
C LEU A 161 35.39 -85.30 -61.49
N GLU A 162 36.33 -84.50 -62.02
CA GLU A 162 36.80 -83.25 -61.39
C GLU A 162 35.66 -82.22 -61.21
N ALA A 163 34.85 -82.02 -62.26
CA ALA A 163 33.72 -81.10 -62.22
C ALA A 163 32.58 -81.60 -61.32
N ASP A 164 32.29 -82.91 -61.34
CA ASP A 164 31.32 -83.57 -60.46
C ASP A 164 31.70 -83.36 -58.98
N SER A 165 32.96 -83.63 -58.63
CA SER A 165 33.47 -83.43 -57.26
C SER A 165 33.40 -81.95 -56.84
N GLN A 166 33.73 -81.02 -57.75
CA GLN A 166 33.68 -79.59 -57.45
C GLN A 166 32.24 -79.09 -57.23
N VAL A 167 31.25 -79.61 -57.96
CA VAL A 167 29.83 -79.30 -57.74
C VAL A 167 29.33 -79.87 -56.42
N GLU A 168 29.63 -81.13 -56.09
CA GLU A 168 29.15 -81.71 -54.83
C GLU A 168 29.81 -81.04 -53.61
N GLN A 169 31.07 -80.59 -53.72
CA GLN A 169 31.71 -79.74 -52.71
C GLN A 169 31.00 -78.38 -52.55
N ASN A 170 30.70 -77.69 -53.66
CA ASN A 170 29.97 -76.41 -53.63
C ASN A 170 28.56 -76.57 -53.05
N ARG A 171 27.85 -77.64 -53.44
CA ARG A 171 26.52 -77.98 -52.93
C ARG A 171 26.54 -78.29 -51.44
N LYS A 172 27.53 -79.04 -50.95
CA LYS A 172 27.71 -79.32 -49.52
C LYS A 172 27.95 -78.04 -48.72
N HIS A 173 28.82 -77.15 -49.22
CA HIS A 173 29.09 -75.86 -48.57
C HIS A 173 27.87 -74.93 -48.56
N PHE A 174 27.11 -74.87 -49.66
CA PHE A 174 25.84 -74.16 -49.73
C PHE A 174 24.81 -74.73 -48.72
N TYR A 175 24.71 -76.05 -48.59
CA TYR A 175 23.84 -76.70 -47.61
C TYR A 175 24.24 -76.37 -46.17
N GLU A 176 25.54 -76.40 -45.84
CA GLU A 176 26.07 -76.00 -44.53
C GLU A 176 25.69 -74.54 -44.20
N LEU A 177 25.90 -73.60 -45.12
CA LEU A 177 25.50 -72.19 -44.94
C LEU A 177 23.97 -71.99 -44.89
N SER A 178 23.19 -72.83 -45.58
CA SER A 178 21.73 -72.83 -45.49
C SER A 178 21.25 -73.25 -44.10
N LEU A 179 21.87 -74.28 -43.51
CA LEU A 179 21.59 -74.71 -42.13
C LEU A 179 21.96 -73.61 -41.11
N GLU A 180 23.13 -72.98 -41.26
CA GLU A 180 23.57 -71.87 -40.42
C GLU A 180 22.59 -70.69 -40.49
N TYR A 181 22.18 -70.28 -41.71
CA TYR A 181 21.23 -69.17 -41.88
C TYR A 181 19.84 -69.50 -41.33
N VAL A 182 19.31 -70.70 -41.55
CA VAL A 182 18.02 -71.13 -40.97
C VAL A 182 18.08 -71.21 -39.45
N CYS A 183 19.18 -71.71 -38.88
CA CYS A 183 19.41 -71.68 -37.44
C CYS A 183 19.42 -70.24 -36.91
N LYS A 184 20.07 -69.32 -37.63
CA LYS A 184 20.12 -67.89 -37.27
C LYS A 184 18.76 -67.19 -37.34
N LEU A 185 17.93 -67.53 -38.33
CA LEU A 185 16.55 -67.05 -38.44
C LEU A 185 15.69 -67.56 -37.27
N GLN A 186 15.83 -68.82 -36.86
CA GLN A 186 15.11 -69.34 -35.70
C GLN A 186 15.59 -68.70 -34.38
N GLU A 187 16.91 -68.55 -34.19
CA GLU A 187 17.48 -67.92 -32.99
C GLU A 187 16.94 -66.50 -32.78
N ILE A 188 16.84 -65.68 -33.83
CA ILE A 188 16.35 -64.30 -33.71
C ILE A 188 14.83 -64.23 -33.50
N GLN A 189 14.06 -65.18 -34.06
CA GLN A 189 12.61 -65.29 -33.86
C GLN A 189 12.24 -65.64 -32.41
N GLU A 190 13.10 -66.37 -31.70
CA GLU A 190 12.98 -66.60 -30.26
C GLU A 190 13.52 -65.42 -29.44
N ARG A 191 14.74 -64.92 -29.74
CA ARG A 191 15.35 -63.80 -29.00
C ARG A 191 14.49 -62.55 -28.92
N LYS A 192 13.79 -62.18 -30.01
CA LYS A 192 12.94 -60.99 -30.03
C LYS A 192 11.82 -61.03 -28.97
N LYS A 193 11.38 -62.23 -28.55
CA LYS A 193 10.27 -62.39 -27.59
C LYS A 193 10.61 -61.87 -26.19
N PHE A 194 11.90 -61.88 -25.81
CA PHE A 194 12.37 -61.36 -24.52
C PHE A 194 13.26 -60.13 -24.70
N GLU A 195 14.27 -60.15 -25.58
CA GLU A 195 15.21 -59.02 -25.79
C GLU A 195 14.52 -57.72 -26.30
N CYS A 196 13.26 -57.78 -26.76
CA CYS A 196 12.45 -56.59 -27.08
C CYS A 196 11.36 -56.26 -26.04
N VAL A 197 10.99 -57.18 -25.14
CA VAL A 197 9.88 -57.02 -24.18
C VAL A 197 10.39 -56.65 -22.79
N GLU A 198 11.49 -57.25 -22.33
CA GLU A 198 12.17 -56.90 -21.07
C GLU A 198 12.53 -55.40 -20.96
N PRO A 199 12.99 -54.71 -22.03
CA PRO A 199 13.23 -53.26 -22.00
C PRO A 199 11.95 -52.45 -21.79
N VAL A 200 10.81 -52.90 -22.32
CA VAL A 200 9.50 -52.23 -22.20
C VAL A 200 8.91 -52.46 -20.80
N LEU A 201 9.04 -53.66 -20.25
CA LEU A 201 8.67 -53.97 -18.87
C LEU A 201 9.50 -53.10 -17.88
N SER A 202 10.80 -52.99 -18.13
CA SER A 202 11.72 -52.17 -17.31
C SER A 202 11.37 -50.69 -17.36
N PHE A 203 10.96 -50.17 -18.53
CA PHE A 203 10.43 -48.82 -18.68
C PHE A 203 9.19 -48.58 -17.81
N PHE A 204 8.19 -49.47 -17.86
CA PHE A 204 6.98 -49.33 -17.04
C PHE A 204 7.30 -49.41 -15.54
N GLN A 205 8.19 -50.32 -15.12
CA GLN A 205 8.65 -50.39 -13.74
C GLN A 205 9.28 -49.07 -13.28
N GLY A 206 10.14 -48.46 -14.10
CA GLY A 206 10.73 -47.15 -13.83
C GLY A 206 9.68 -46.04 -13.69
N MET A 207 8.68 -46.02 -14.58
CA MET A 207 7.56 -45.07 -14.51
C MET A 207 6.75 -45.23 -13.21
N PHE A 208 6.43 -46.46 -12.79
CA PHE A 208 5.70 -46.72 -11.56
C PHE A 208 6.51 -46.35 -10.31
N THR A 209 7.81 -46.64 -10.28
CA THR A 209 8.70 -46.19 -9.19
C THR A 209 8.74 -44.66 -9.09
N PHE A 210 8.79 -43.93 -10.21
CA PHE A 210 8.72 -42.47 -10.19
C PHE A 210 7.39 -41.94 -9.62
N TYR A 211 6.25 -42.49 -10.06
CA TYR A 211 4.95 -42.06 -9.54
C TYR A 211 4.77 -42.38 -8.05
N HIS A 212 5.23 -43.54 -7.59
CA HIS A 212 5.20 -43.90 -6.16
C HIS A 212 6.08 -42.95 -5.33
N GLN A 213 7.30 -42.64 -5.79
CA GLN A 213 8.19 -41.73 -5.09
C GLN A 213 7.64 -40.29 -5.05
N GLY A 214 6.96 -39.84 -6.12
CA GLY A 214 6.25 -38.56 -6.13
C GLY A 214 5.06 -38.52 -5.17
N TYR A 215 4.35 -39.63 -5.00
CA TYR A 215 3.28 -39.77 -4.00
C TYR A 215 3.82 -39.68 -2.57
N GLU A 216 4.88 -40.43 -2.24
CA GLU A 216 5.49 -40.39 -0.89
C GLU A 216 6.05 -38.99 -0.56
N LEU A 217 6.73 -38.32 -1.51
CA LEU A 217 7.13 -36.92 -1.35
C LEU A 217 5.92 -35.99 -1.07
N SER A 218 4.81 -36.17 -1.79
CA SER A 218 3.60 -35.35 -1.60
C SER A 218 2.89 -35.63 -0.27
N LYS A 219 3.02 -36.84 0.26
CA LYS A 219 2.46 -37.29 1.54
C LYS A 219 3.26 -36.71 2.70
N ASP A 220 4.60 -36.75 2.65
CA ASP A 220 5.48 -36.12 3.63
C ASP A 220 5.25 -34.60 3.68
N PHE A 221 5.16 -33.96 2.51
CA PHE A 221 4.88 -32.53 2.40
C PHE A 221 3.49 -32.11 2.92
N ASN A 222 2.53 -33.05 3.01
CA ASN A 222 1.17 -32.72 3.42
C ASN A 222 1.09 -32.19 4.87
N HIS A 223 1.97 -32.64 5.77
CA HIS A 223 2.04 -32.10 7.13
C HIS A 223 2.39 -30.60 7.14
N TYR A 224 3.37 -30.19 6.35
CA TYR A 224 3.74 -28.79 6.19
C TYR A 224 2.60 -27.98 5.53
N LYS A 225 2.01 -28.51 4.46
CA LYS A 225 0.86 -27.90 3.76
C LYS A 225 -0.30 -27.57 4.73
N MET A 226 -0.70 -28.53 5.57
CA MET A 226 -1.79 -28.31 6.54
C MET A 226 -1.46 -27.19 7.55
N ALA A 227 -0.22 -27.17 8.07
CA ALA A 227 0.21 -26.12 9.01
C ALA A 227 0.23 -24.73 8.34
N LEU A 228 0.74 -24.65 7.11
CA LEU A 228 0.77 -23.41 6.33
C LEU A 228 -0.64 -22.89 6.01
N GLN A 229 -1.60 -23.76 5.68
CA GLN A 229 -3.00 -23.35 5.45
C GLN A 229 -3.64 -22.74 6.71
N ILE A 230 -3.37 -23.30 7.89
CA ILE A 230 -3.81 -22.74 9.18
C ILE A 230 -3.19 -21.37 9.41
N ASN A 231 -1.87 -21.22 9.16
CA ASN A 231 -1.17 -19.95 9.35
C ASN A 231 -1.69 -18.87 8.39
N ILE A 232 -1.90 -19.17 7.10
CA ILE A 232 -2.49 -18.25 6.13
C ILE A 232 -3.88 -17.74 6.60
N GLN A 233 -4.72 -18.63 7.12
CA GLN A 233 -6.03 -18.21 7.64
C GLN A 233 -5.91 -17.36 8.92
N ASN A 234 -4.97 -17.69 9.81
CA ASN A 234 -4.70 -16.86 10.99
C ASN A 234 -4.22 -15.45 10.61
N THR A 235 -3.32 -15.32 9.62
CA THR A 235 -2.86 -14.03 9.11
C THR A 235 -3.99 -13.24 8.43
N ARG A 236 -4.89 -13.91 7.67
CA ARG A 236 -6.11 -13.29 7.12
C ARG A 236 -7.02 -12.73 8.23
N ASN A 237 -7.33 -13.54 9.24
CA ASN A 237 -8.18 -13.13 10.37
C ASN A 237 -7.58 -11.93 11.13
N ARG A 238 -6.25 -11.91 11.31
CA ARG A 238 -5.52 -10.78 11.92
C ARG A 238 -5.59 -9.52 11.07
N PHE A 239 -5.34 -9.63 9.76
CA PHE A 239 -5.46 -8.52 8.82
C PHE A 239 -6.87 -7.89 8.84
N GLU A 240 -7.93 -8.70 8.88
CA GLU A 240 -9.31 -8.18 8.93
C GLU A 240 -9.60 -7.41 10.22
N GLY A 241 -9.09 -7.89 11.37
CA GLY A 241 -9.13 -7.17 12.65
C GLY A 241 -8.37 -5.84 12.59
N THR A 242 -7.09 -5.86 12.21
CA THR A 242 -6.25 -4.66 12.10
C THR A 242 -6.79 -3.66 11.08
N ARG A 243 -7.40 -4.12 9.97
CA ARG A 243 -8.07 -3.24 9.00
C ARG A 243 -9.22 -2.46 9.66
N SER A 244 -10.04 -3.14 10.47
CA SER A 244 -11.14 -2.49 11.20
C SER A 244 -10.63 -1.43 12.19
N GLU A 245 -9.55 -1.73 12.93
CA GLU A 245 -8.91 -0.78 13.85
C GLU A 245 -8.30 0.43 13.13
N VAL A 246 -7.65 0.21 11.97
CA VAL A 246 -7.09 1.27 11.12
C VAL A 246 -8.20 2.14 10.52
N GLU A 247 -9.32 1.56 10.09
CA GLU A 247 -10.49 2.29 9.62
C GLU A 247 -11.15 3.10 10.74
N GLU A 248 -11.24 2.57 11.96
CA GLU A 248 -11.75 3.31 13.12
C GLU A 248 -10.80 4.47 13.50
N LEU A 249 -9.48 4.24 13.52
CA LEU A 249 -8.46 5.27 13.78
C LEU A 249 -8.47 6.37 12.72
N MET A 250 -8.57 6.02 11.43
CA MET A 250 -8.73 6.98 10.34
C MET A 250 -9.97 7.85 10.57
N ASN A 251 -11.10 7.26 10.95
CA ASN A 251 -12.34 8.00 11.21
C ASN A 251 -12.24 8.90 12.46
N LYS A 252 -11.60 8.45 13.55
CA LYS A 252 -11.30 9.27 14.75
C LYS A 252 -10.45 10.49 14.42
N ILE A 253 -9.35 10.28 13.68
CA ILE A 253 -8.47 11.37 13.22
C ILE A 253 -9.21 12.32 12.28
N ARG A 254 -10.08 11.81 11.39
CA ARG A 254 -10.87 12.63 10.45
C ARG A 254 -11.92 13.50 11.16
N GLN A 255 -12.49 13.03 12.27
CA GLN A 255 -13.43 13.82 13.08
C GLN A 255 -12.71 14.90 13.90
N ASN A 256 -11.66 14.53 14.65
CA ASN A 256 -10.93 15.45 15.53
C ASN A 256 -9.42 15.52 15.19
N PRO A 257 -9.00 16.15 14.06
CA PRO A 257 -7.60 16.14 13.62
C PRO A 257 -6.61 16.83 14.58
N GLN A 258 -7.09 17.79 15.39
CA GLN A 258 -6.24 18.58 16.29
C GLN A 258 -5.92 17.84 17.59
N GLU A 259 -6.78 16.93 18.03
CA GLU A 259 -6.60 16.14 19.27
C GLU A 259 -5.63 14.97 19.06
N HIS A 260 -5.57 14.43 17.84
CA HIS A 260 -4.77 13.25 17.49
C HIS A 260 -3.36 13.60 16.96
N LYS A 261 -2.84 14.79 17.28
CA LYS A 261 -1.45 15.15 16.96
C LYS A 261 -0.49 14.24 17.74
N ARG A 262 0.54 13.73 17.05
CA ARG A 262 1.60 12.93 17.69
C ARG A 262 2.29 13.74 18.78
N ALA A 263 2.72 13.08 19.86
CA ALA A 263 3.54 13.69 20.90
C ALA A 263 4.83 14.24 20.26
N ASN A 264 4.94 15.57 20.18
CA ASN A 264 5.92 16.21 19.32
C ASN A 264 7.20 16.57 20.08
N GLN A 265 8.35 16.43 19.43
CA GLN A 265 9.64 16.85 19.99
C GLN A 265 9.97 18.33 19.69
N PHE A 266 9.12 18.99 18.91
CA PHE A 266 9.21 20.41 18.56
C PHE A 266 8.05 21.19 19.21
N THR A 267 8.32 22.43 19.62
CA THR A 267 7.31 23.34 20.16
C THR A 267 6.31 23.76 19.09
N ILE A 268 6.79 23.91 17.86
CA ILE A 268 5.97 24.03 16.65
C ILE A 268 6.75 23.48 15.45
N GLU A 269 6.05 22.89 14.50
CA GLU A 269 6.56 22.54 13.17
C GLU A 269 5.46 22.75 12.12
N GLY A 270 5.87 22.87 10.86
CA GLY A 270 4.97 23.05 9.72
C GLY A 270 5.65 23.71 8.54
N TYR A 271 4.93 23.88 7.44
CA TYR A 271 5.49 24.59 6.28
C TYR A 271 5.37 26.11 6.44
N LEU A 272 6.41 26.84 6.02
CA LEU A 272 6.42 28.29 5.84
C LEU A 272 7.00 28.63 4.47
N TYR A 273 6.73 29.82 3.95
CA TYR A 273 7.55 30.39 2.87
C TYR A 273 8.56 31.38 3.46
N ALA A 274 9.82 31.25 3.08
CA ALA A 274 10.89 32.20 3.42
C ALA A 274 11.21 33.11 2.23
N GLN A 275 11.49 34.38 2.49
CA GLN A 275 11.96 35.33 1.47
C GLN A 275 13.47 35.22 1.28
N GLU A 276 13.90 34.55 0.21
CA GLU A 276 15.30 34.48 -0.19
C GLU A 276 15.68 35.69 -1.04
N LYS A 277 16.83 36.30 -0.75
CA LYS A 277 17.38 37.42 -1.52
C LYS A 277 18.52 36.90 -2.39
N TRP A 278 18.36 36.99 -3.71
CA TRP A 278 19.37 36.59 -4.67
C TRP A 278 20.31 37.75 -4.99
N PRO A 279 21.55 37.49 -5.43
CA PRO A 279 22.41 38.51 -6.01
C PRO A 279 21.71 39.23 -7.16
N ALA A 280 21.96 40.54 -7.33
CA ALA A 280 21.48 41.29 -8.48
C ALA A 280 21.98 40.61 -9.79
N PRO A 281 21.13 40.47 -10.83
CA PRO A 281 19.82 41.12 -11.01
C PRO A 281 18.60 40.34 -10.49
N PHE A 282 18.75 39.19 -9.83
CA PHE A 282 17.67 38.20 -9.68
C PHE A 282 16.61 38.50 -8.59
N GLY A 283 16.78 39.55 -7.78
CA GLY A 283 15.75 40.05 -6.86
C GLY A 283 15.53 39.15 -5.64
N SER A 284 14.27 38.86 -5.28
CA SER A 284 13.94 37.96 -4.17
C SER A 284 12.85 36.95 -4.55
N SER A 285 13.06 35.69 -4.20
CA SER A 285 12.06 34.61 -4.34
C SER A 285 11.37 34.32 -3.02
N TRP A 286 10.31 33.49 -3.07
CA TRP A 286 9.68 32.92 -1.89
C TRP A 286 9.76 31.40 -1.98
N VAL A 287 10.55 30.78 -1.11
CA VAL A 287 10.84 29.35 -1.14
C VAL A 287 10.17 28.67 0.04
N LYS A 288 9.39 27.63 -0.26
CA LYS A 288 8.68 26.84 0.73
C LYS A 288 9.68 25.96 1.49
N HIS A 289 9.63 26.02 2.81
CA HIS A 289 10.44 25.23 3.72
C HIS A 289 9.53 24.46 4.68
N TYR A 290 9.94 23.26 5.10
CA TYR A 290 9.44 22.65 6.33
C TYR A 290 10.27 23.19 7.50
N CYS A 291 9.61 23.88 8.42
CA CYS A 291 10.23 24.56 9.54
C CYS A 291 9.90 23.84 10.84
N MET A 292 10.86 23.75 11.76
CA MET A 292 10.73 23.12 13.08
C MET A 292 11.42 24.01 14.12
N TYR A 293 10.80 24.22 15.28
CA TYR A 293 11.36 25.04 16.36
C TYR A 293 11.30 24.33 17.72
N ARG A 294 12.37 24.49 18.52
CA ARG A 294 12.46 23.95 19.89
C ARG A 294 12.82 25.02 20.90
N LYS A 295 11.83 25.42 21.70
CA LYS A 295 11.88 26.55 22.65
C LYS A 295 12.94 26.38 23.74
N GLU A 296 13.18 25.16 24.21
CA GLU A 296 14.16 24.85 25.27
C GLU A 296 15.61 25.11 24.82
N THR A 297 15.86 25.06 23.50
CA THR A 297 17.20 25.23 22.91
C THR A 297 17.31 26.44 22.00
N LYS A 298 16.19 27.15 21.75
CA LYS A 298 16.01 28.18 20.72
C LYS A 298 16.44 27.78 19.31
N LYS A 299 16.62 26.49 19.02
CA LYS A 299 16.98 26.02 17.67
C LYS A 299 15.78 26.08 16.74
N PHE A 300 15.98 26.73 15.60
CA PHE A 300 15.08 26.73 14.47
C PHE A 300 15.77 25.98 13.32
N THR A 301 15.03 25.11 12.64
CA THR A 301 15.53 24.29 11.53
C THR A 301 14.61 24.45 10.33
N MET A 302 15.18 24.60 9.14
CA MET A 302 14.49 24.77 7.87
C MET A 302 14.99 23.76 6.84
N ILE A 303 14.08 22.96 6.28
CA ILE A 303 14.39 22.01 5.20
C ILE A 303 13.66 22.47 3.92
N PRO A 304 14.35 22.71 2.80
CA PRO A 304 13.71 23.11 1.54
C PRO A 304 12.67 22.08 1.06
N PHE A 305 11.53 22.53 0.54
CA PHE A 305 10.49 21.65 0.01
C PHE A 305 10.80 21.21 -1.42
N GLU A 306 11.28 19.97 -1.58
CA GLU A 306 11.34 19.33 -2.89
C GLU A 306 9.97 18.82 -3.35
N HIS A 307 9.63 19.08 -4.63
CA HIS A 307 8.37 18.64 -5.24
C HIS A 307 8.45 17.23 -5.88
N LYS A 308 9.60 16.55 -5.81
CA LYS A 308 9.82 15.23 -6.41
C LYS A 308 9.74 14.14 -5.36
N SER A 309 8.79 13.21 -5.53
CA SER A 309 8.72 11.98 -4.74
C SER A 309 10.04 11.21 -4.81
N GLY A 310 10.64 10.89 -3.66
CA GLY A 310 11.91 10.16 -3.58
C GLY A 310 13.19 11.01 -3.59
N GLY A 311 13.08 12.35 -3.50
CA GLY A 311 14.23 13.21 -3.18
C GLY A 311 14.86 12.82 -1.83
N LYS A 312 16.18 12.96 -1.70
CA LYS A 312 16.82 12.87 -0.38
C LYS A 312 16.40 14.09 0.44
N ILE A 313 16.22 13.91 1.75
CA ILE A 313 16.08 15.04 2.66
C ILE A 313 17.34 15.90 2.52
N GLY A 314 17.19 17.12 2.00
CA GLY A 314 18.29 18.06 1.82
C GLY A 314 18.90 18.48 3.16
N ASP A 315 20.16 18.90 3.12
CA ASP A 315 20.82 19.40 4.33
C ASP A 315 20.07 20.64 4.86
N GLY A 316 19.84 20.66 6.16
CA GLY A 316 18.87 21.55 6.80
C GLY A 316 19.52 22.81 7.34
N ASP A 317 18.96 23.96 7.02
CA ASP A 317 19.38 25.25 7.57
C ASP A 317 19.04 25.29 9.07
N VAL A 318 20.04 25.23 9.96
CA VAL A 318 19.87 25.29 11.43
C VAL A 318 20.46 26.57 11.98
N PHE A 319 19.69 27.28 12.81
CA PHE A 319 20.15 28.50 13.48
C PHE A 319 19.52 28.71 14.86
N LEU A 320 20.10 29.60 15.66
CA LEU A 320 19.59 30.01 16.98
C LEU A 320 18.73 31.27 16.89
N LEU A 321 17.44 31.15 17.23
CA LEU A 321 16.49 32.27 17.28
C LEU A 321 16.87 33.30 18.35
N THR A 322 17.04 34.57 17.96
CA THR A 322 17.20 35.69 18.91
C THR A 322 15.87 36.36 19.22
N CYS A 323 15.14 36.79 18.19
CA CYS A 323 13.76 37.28 18.34
C CYS A 323 12.88 37.01 17.12
N CYS A 324 11.57 37.17 17.32
CA CYS A 324 10.54 37.08 16.30
C CYS A 324 9.67 38.35 16.36
N THR A 325 9.38 38.98 15.23
CA THR A 325 8.63 40.25 15.17
C THR A 325 7.54 40.21 14.09
N LYS A 326 6.33 40.65 14.43
CA LYS A 326 5.23 40.79 13.47
C LYS A 326 5.56 41.89 12.45
N ARG A 327 5.61 41.54 11.16
CA ARG A 327 5.75 42.53 10.07
C ARG A 327 4.40 43.19 9.78
N ASN A 328 4.44 44.47 9.39
CA ASN A 328 3.26 45.23 9.01
C ASN A 328 2.94 45.06 7.52
N MET A 329 1.66 45.11 7.15
CA MET A 329 1.23 45.04 5.74
C MET A 329 1.71 46.25 4.93
N ASP A 330 1.86 47.42 5.55
CA ASP A 330 2.42 48.61 4.89
C ASP A 330 3.85 48.42 4.36
N THR A 331 4.62 47.47 4.92
CA THR A 331 6.03 47.26 4.58
C THR A 331 6.27 46.02 3.71
N ILE A 332 5.24 45.23 3.42
CA ILE A 332 5.30 44.13 2.45
C ILE A 332 3.92 43.79 1.87
N ASP A 333 3.82 43.71 0.54
CA ASP A 333 2.59 43.31 -0.17
C ASP A 333 2.35 41.78 -0.11
N ARG A 334 2.35 41.23 1.11
CA ARG A 334 2.07 39.84 1.42
C ARG A 334 1.39 39.69 2.78
N ARG A 335 0.35 38.85 2.82
CA ARG A 335 -0.38 38.53 4.04
C ARG A 335 0.39 37.54 4.92
N PHE A 336 0.12 37.60 6.21
CA PHE A 336 0.58 36.65 7.23
C PHE A 336 2.11 36.59 7.43
N CYS A 337 2.82 37.67 7.12
CA CYS A 337 4.27 37.76 7.26
C CYS A 337 4.74 38.10 8.69
N PHE A 338 5.92 37.59 9.02
CA PHE A 338 6.65 37.89 10.26
C PHE A 338 8.16 37.72 10.03
N ASP A 339 8.97 38.34 10.88
CA ASP A 339 10.42 38.36 10.76
C ASP A 339 11.08 37.54 11.87
N ILE A 340 12.10 36.77 11.49
CA ILE A 340 12.95 35.98 12.37
C ILE A 340 14.37 36.56 12.35
N GLU A 341 14.89 36.88 13.53
CA GLU A 341 16.30 37.21 13.75
C GLU A 341 17.05 35.99 14.31
N ALA A 342 18.31 35.81 13.90
CA ALA A 342 19.15 34.67 14.30
C ALA A 342 20.52 35.15 14.82
N ALA A 343 21.10 34.41 15.76
CA ALA A 343 22.35 34.78 16.45
C ALA A 343 23.61 34.56 15.60
N ASP A 344 23.48 33.78 14.53
CA ASP A 344 24.56 33.20 13.71
C ASP A 344 24.48 33.65 12.23
N ARG A 345 23.48 34.46 11.87
CA ARG A 345 23.31 35.06 10.53
C ARG A 345 23.58 36.56 10.56
N SER A 346 23.95 37.12 9.40
CA SER A 346 24.12 38.56 9.23
C SER A 346 22.83 39.33 9.56
N VAL A 347 22.98 40.52 10.15
CA VAL A 347 21.97 41.40 10.80
C VAL A 347 20.59 41.54 10.11
N THR A 348 20.45 41.24 8.82
CA THR A 348 19.15 41.25 8.13
C THR A 348 18.22 40.12 8.61
N PRO A 349 17.02 40.40 9.14
CA PRO A 349 16.07 39.36 9.50
C PRO A 349 15.59 38.56 8.28
N VAL A 350 15.26 37.28 8.52
CA VAL A 350 14.65 36.39 7.52
C VAL A 350 13.14 36.53 7.62
N THR A 351 12.51 36.98 6.54
CA THR A 351 11.06 37.17 6.48
C THR A 351 10.36 35.87 6.12
N MET A 352 9.46 35.43 7.00
CA MET A 352 8.61 34.26 6.85
C MET A 352 7.18 34.66 6.48
N GLN A 353 6.46 33.73 5.85
CA GLN A 353 5.03 33.83 5.52
C GLN A 353 4.32 32.52 5.91
N ALA A 354 3.32 32.64 6.79
CA ALA A 354 2.38 31.59 7.18
C ALA A 354 1.20 31.46 6.18
N PHE A 355 0.40 30.40 6.29
CA PHE A 355 -0.76 30.19 5.39
C PHE A 355 -2.01 30.96 5.81
N SER A 356 -2.19 31.21 7.12
CA SER A 356 -3.32 31.96 7.67
C SER A 356 -2.90 32.85 8.84
N GLU A 357 -3.83 33.67 9.34
CA GLU A 357 -3.60 34.53 10.51
C GLU A 357 -3.56 33.72 11.82
N GLU A 358 -4.26 32.58 11.87
CA GLU A 358 -4.26 31.61 12.97
C GLU A 358 -2.91 30.87 13.01
N ASP A 359 -2.46 30.39 11.86
CA ASP A 359 -1.14 29.78 11.66
C ASP A 359 -0.03 30.78 12.07
N ARG A 360 -0.09 32.03 11.57
CA ARG A 360 0.84 33.10 11.99
C ARG A 360 0.82 33.34 13.51
N LYS A 361 -0.35 33.33 14.16
CA LYS A 361 -0.46 33.50 15.62
C LYS A 361 0.23 32.36 16.36
N LEU A 362 0.01 31.11 15.95
CA LEU A 362 0.67 29.94 16.55
C LEU A 362 2.20 30.01 16.41
N TRP A 363 2.71 30.39 15.23
CA TRP A 363 4.14 30.62 15.04
C TRP A 363 4.67 31.76 15.92
N MET A 364 4.01 32.91 15.98
CA MET A 364 4.41 34.02 16.85
C MET A 364 4.42 33.62 18.34
N GLU A 365 3.40 32.90 18.81
CA GLU A 365 3.27 32.47 20.21
C GLU A 365 4.35 31.46 20.60
N ALA A 366 4.61 30.47 19.74
CA ALA A 366 5.69 29.50 19.96
C ALA A 366 7.08 30.17 20.02
N LEU A 367 7.33 31.16 19.14
CA LEU A 367 8.59 31.89 18.97
C LEU A 367 8.76 33.10 19.94
N ASP A 368 7.87 33.28 20.93
CA ASP A 368 7.86 34.44 21.86
C ASP A 368 7.84 35.82 21.15
N GLY A 369 7.22 35.87 19.98
CA GLY A 369 7.32 37.00 19.06
C GLY A 369 6.50 38.23 19.48
N LYS A 370 7.07 39.42 19.28
CA LYS A 370 6.48 40.71 19.69
C LYS A 370 5.88 41.49 18.52
N GLU A 371 4.96 42.41 18.81
CA GLU A 371 4.62 43.49 17.85
C GLU A 371 5.65 44.63 17.95
N ALA A 372 5.96 45.31 16.84
CA ALA A 372 7.03 46.32 16.78
C ALA A 372 6.89 47.43 17.84
N VAL A 373 5.67 47.89 18.12
CA VAL A 373 5.37 48.89 19.17
C VAL A 373 5.68 48.35 20.57
N GLN A 374 5.41 47.06 20.83
CA GLN A 374 5.74 46.40 22.10
C GLN A 374 7.25 46.11 22.20
N ARG A 375 7.93 45.79 21.09
CA ARG A 375 9.40 45.66 21.04
C ARG A 375 10.05 47.00 21.42
N LEU A 376 9.62 48.11 20.81
CA LEU A 376 10.14 49.44 21.12
C LEU A 376 9.89 49.86 22.58
N LEU A 377 8.67 49.70 23.09
CA LEU A 377 8.36 49.99 24.50
C LEU A 377 9.15 49.11 25.47
N SER A 378 9.35 47.84 25.15
CA SER A 378 10.14 46.89 25.96
C SER A 378 11.63 47.25 26.04
N LEU A 379 12.15 48.04 25.09
CA LEU A 379 13.55 48.50 25.06
C LEU A 379 13.68 49.89 25.73
N LEU A 380 12.75 50.82 25.44
CA LEU A 380 12.74 52.15 26.06
C LEU A 380 12.50 52.12 27.58
N MET A 381 11.83 51.08 28.10
CA MET A 381 11.55 50.92 29.53
C MET A 381 12.64 50.18 30.32
N ASP A 382 13.64 49.58 29.66
CA ASP A 382 14.81 48.99 30.32
C ASP A 382 15.97 49.98 30.34
N ALA A 383 16.45 50.34 31.54
CA ALA A 383 17.51 51.32 31.73
C ALA A 383 18.86 50.94 31.07
N LYS A 384 19.09 49.65 30.76
CA LYS A 384 20.28 49.22 30.00
C LYS A 384 20.11 49.53 28.51
N THR A 385 19.12 48.92 27.86
CA THR A 385 18.94 49.04 26.41
C THR A 385 18.46 50.42 25.97
N CYS A 386 17.71 51.17 26.79
CA CYS A 386 17.25 52.52 26.46
C CYS A 386 18.38 53.50 26.11
N SER A 387 19.59 53.31 26.69
CA SER A 387 20.77 54.14 26.40
C SER A 387 21.46 53.82 25.06
N GLU A 388 21.05 52.74 24.38
CA GLU A 388 21.69 52.20 23.18
C GLU A 388 20.82 52.40 21.90
N ILE A 389 19.64 53.01 22.03
CA ILE A 389 18.66 53.17 20.94
C ILE A 389 18.82 54.53 20.26
N ASP A 390 19.28 54.55 19.01
CA ASP A 390 19.10 55.70 18.12
C ASP A 390 17.64 55.74 17.63
N LEU A 391 16.96 56.87 17.86
CA LEU A 391 15.60 57.17 17.36
C LEU A 391 15.58 58.24 16.26
N GLU A 392 16.71 58.86 15.93
CA GLU A 392 16.83 59.92 14.93
C GLU A 392 17.28 59.37 13.57
N ASN A 393 18.17 58.36 13.54
CA ASN A 393 18.75 57.80 12.30
C ASN A 393 18.49 56.30 12.10
N SER A 394 17.77 55.63 12.99
CA SER A 394 17.47 54.19 12.85
C SER A 394 16.54 53.90 11.66
N VAL A 395 16.93 52.93 10.83
CA VAL A 395 16.12 52.37 9.74
C VAL A 395 14.99 51.48 10.28
N ASP A 396 15.12 50.98 11.52
CA ASP A 396 14.23 50.01 12.15
C ASP A 396 12.97 50.66 12.78
N TRP A 397 13.03 51.96 13.07
CA TRP A 397 12.01 52.68 13.84
C TRP A 397 11.32 53.79 13.04
N GLU A 398 10.38 53.39 12.17
CA GLU A 398 9.47 54.34 11.51
C GLU A 398 8.80 55.31 12.51
N VAL A 399 8.64 56.58 12.13
CA VAL A 399 7.95 57.62 12.92
C VAL A 399 6.55 57.17 13.40
N LYS A 400 5.81 56.41 12.57
CA LYS A 400 4.50 55.85 12.96
C LYS A 400 4.58 54.86 14.13
N THR A 401 5.69 54.12 14.24
CA THR A 401 5.98 53.19 15.35
C THR A 401 6.36 53.96 16.61
N ILE A 402 7.22 54.97 16.50
CA ILE A 402 7.66 55.81 17.63
C ILE A 402 6.47 56.56 18.27
N THR A 403 5.68 57.26 17.45
CA THR A 403 4.47 57.96 17.90
C THR A 403 3.41 57.01 18.48
N SER A 404 3.28 55.80 17.92
CA SER A 404 2.38 54.78 18.46
C SER A 404 2.86 54.21 19.79
N ALA A 405 4.17 54.05 19.99
CA ALA A 405 4.76 53.70 21.28
C ALA A 405 4.49 54.79 22.32
N MET A 406 4.77 56.07 22.03
CA MET A 406 4.49 57.18 22.94
C MET A 406 3.01 57.24 23.35
N LYS A 407 2.09 57.13 22.39
CA LYS A 407 0.63 57.09 22.63
C LYS A 407 0.23 55.87 23.47
N GLN A 408 0.78 54.71 23.18
CA GLN A 408 0.49 53.47 23.92
C GLN A 408 1.05 53.51 25.35
N TYR A 409 2.24 54.07 25.56
CA TYR A 409 2.81 54.32 26.89
C TYR A 409 1.86 55.17 27.74
N LEU A 410 1.49 56.36 27.26
CA LEU A 410 0.57 57.27 27.95
C LEU A 410 -0.80 56.63 28.25
N ARG A 411 -1.31 55.78 27.33
CA ARG A 411 -2.54 55.00 27.52
C ARG A 411 -2.38 53.86 28.54
N SER A 412 -1.19 53.28 28.68
CA SER A 412 -0.88 52.15 29.56
C SER A 412 -0.51 52.53 31.00
N LEU A 413 -0.36 53.82 31.32
CA LEU A 413 -0.14 54.29 32.69
C LEU A 413 -1.27 53.79 33.63
N PRO A 414 -0.97 53.44 34.90
CA PRO A 414 -1.99 52.99 35.86
C PRO A 414 -3.14 53.99 36.05
N GLU A 415 -2.83 55.28 35.91
CA GLU A 415 -3.78 56.40 35.91
C GLU A 415 -3.60 57.24 34.63
N PRO A 416 -4.65 57.86 34.06
CA PRO A 416 -4.52 58.92 33.06
C PRO A 416 -3.63 60.07 33.53
N LEU A 417 -2.94 60.72 32.59
CA LEU A 417 -2.04 61.82 32.90
C LEU A 417 -2.78 62.99 33.58
N MET A 418 -4.06 63.19 33.26
CA MET A 418 -4.91 64.23 33.88
C MET A 418 -5.71 63.76 35.12
N THR A 419 -5.31 62.63 35.71
CA THR A 419 -5.91 61.90 36.86
C THR A 419 -7.37 61.45 36.68
N TYR A 420 -7.80 60.45 37.46
CA TYR A 420 -9.21 60.09 37.56
C TYR A 420 -9.97 61.07 38.46
N GLU A 421 -9.31 61.61 39.48
CA GLU A 421 -9.88 62.56 40.46
C GLU A 421 -10.34 63.86 39.78
N LEU A 422 -9.47 64.51 39.02
CA LEU A 422 -9.79 65.78 38.34
C LEU A 422 -10.55 65.59 37.02
N HIS A 423 -10.79 64.35 36.57
CA HIS A 423 -11.45 64.05 35.29
C HIS A 423 -12.79 64.78 35.14
N ARG A 424 -13.64 64.73 36.18
CA ARG A 424 -14.92 65.45 36.20
C ARG A 424 -14.74 66.96 36.25
N GLU A 425 -13.76 67.45 37.03
CA GLU A 425 -13.47 68.89 37.14
C GLU A 425 -13.05 69.49 35.78
N PHE A 426 -12.23 68.80 34.99
CA PHE A 426 -11.84 69.25 33.63
C PHE A 426 -13.01 69.23 32.62
N ILE A 427 -13.94 68.27 32.76
CA ILE A 427 -15.05 68.09 31.80
C ILE A 427 -16.20 69.09 32.03
N ILE A 428 -16.42 69.56 33.26
CA ILE A 428 -17.46 70.55 33.59
C ILE A 428 -17.31 71.89 32.82
N PRO A 429 -16.17 72.59 32.83
CA PRO A 429 -16.01 73.84 32.07
C PRO A 429 -16.05 73.58 30.56
N ALA A 430 -15.51 72.45 30.08
CA ALA A 430 -15.58 72.08 28.66
C ALA A 430 -17.02 71.91 28.15
N LYS A 431 -17.97 71.53 29.02
CA LYS A 431 -19.41 71.42 28.71
C LYS A 431 -20.14 72.76 28.60
N SER A 432 -19.76 73.76 29.40
CA SER A 432 -20.50 75.03 29.48
C SER A 432 -19.65 76.16 30.06
N GLY A 433 -19.47 77.25 29.30
CA GLY A 433 -18.78 78.47 29.70
C GLY A 433 -18.42 79.35 28.49
N SER A 434 -18.02 80.60 28.71
CA SER A 434 -17.41 81.42 27.64
C SER A 434 -16.01 80.88 27.28
N PRO A 435 -15.46 81.19 26.09
CA PRO A 435 -14.11 80.77 25.72
C PRO A 435 -13.06 81.11 26.79
N GLU A 436 -13.07 82.34 27.31
CA GLU A 436 -12.13 82.84 28.32
C GLU A 436 -12.31 82.12 29.65
N SER A 437 -13.56 81.90 30.07
CA SER A 437 -13.89 81.18 31.31
C SER A 437 -13.41 79.72 31.28
N ARG A 438 -13.51 79.06 30.11
CA ARG A 438 -13.00 77.68 29.94
C ARG A 438 -11.47 77.63 30.01
N VAL A 439 -10.77 78.57 29.37
CA VAL A 439 -9.31 78.67 29.44
C VAL A 439 -8.85 78.91 30.89
N ASN A 440 -9.47 79.85 31.61
CA ASN A 440 -9.09 80.15 33.00
C ASN A 440 -9.39 78.98 33.96
N ALA A 441 -10.51 78.27 33.77
CA ALA A 441 -10.81 77.08 34.56
C ALA A 441 -9.81 75.94 34.31
N ILE A 442 -9.49 75.64 33.05
CA ILE A 442 -8.51 74.60 32.70
C ILE A 442 -7.11 74.98 33.19
N HIS A 443 -6.73 76.27 33.12
CA HIS A 443 -5.47 76.80 33.67
C HIS A 443 -5.34 76.54 35.17
N PHE A 444 -6.38 76.82 35.95
CA PHE A 444 -6.41 76.53 37.38
C PHE A 444 -6.31 75.02 37.67
N LEU A 445 -7.04 74.19 36.93
CA LEU A 445 -7.03 72.73 37.10
C LEU A 445 -5.70 72.07 36.69
N VAL A 446 -4.99 72.60 35.69
CA VAL A 446 -3.63 72.14 35.36
C VAL A 446 -2.66 72.38 36.52
N HIS A 447 -2.84 73.44 37.31
CA HIS A 447 -2.03 73.68 38.50
C HIS A 447 -2.54 72.95 39.76
N LYS A 448 -3.70 72.27 39.71
CA LYS A 448 -4.09 71.24 40.70
C LYS A 448 -3.45 69.86 40.43
N LEU A 449 -2.94 69.60 39.22
CA LEU A 449 -2.35 68.28 38.89
C LEU A 449 -1.08 68.00 39.73
N PRO A 450 -0.80 66.72 40.06
CA PRO A 450 0.48 66.33 40.67
C PRO A 450 1.66 66.80 39.82
N GLU A 451 2.73 67.30 40.45
CA GLU A 451 3.82 68.01 39.75
C GLU A 451 4.44 67.18 38.61
N LYS A 452 4.63 65.87 38.80
CA LYS A 452 5.16 64.98 37.76
C LYS A 452 4.20 64.75 36.58
N ASN A 453 2.89 64.79 36.83
CA ASN A 453 1.88 64.75 35.78
C ASN A 453 1.89 66.06 34.98
N LYS A 454 2.00 67.20 35.69
CA LYS A 454 2.07 68.55 35.11
C LYS A 454 3.34 68.77 34.28
N GLU A 455 4.51 68.35 34.77
CA GLU A 455 5.79 68.35 34.03
C GLU A 455 5.67 67.59 32.71
N MET A 456 5.18 66.35 32.76
CA MET A 456 5.01 65.51 31.57
C MET A 456 3.93 66.07 30.62
N LEU A 457 2.89 66.73 31.15
CA LEU A 457 1.86 67.39 30.35
C LEU A 457 2.39 68.64 29.65
N ASP A 458 3.25 69.45 30.27
CA ASP A 458 3.93 70.58 29.60
C ASP A 458 4.78 70.08 28.42
N ILE A 459 5.63 69.08 28.65
CA ILE A 459 6.49 68.48 27.61
C ILE A 459 5.65 67.98 26.44
N LEU A 460 4.56 67.24 26.71
CA LEU A 460 3.68 66.72 25.68
C LEU A 460 2.93 67.84 24.95
N VAL A 461 2.25 68.73 25.65
CA VAL A 461 1.42 69.79 25.04
C VAL A 461 2.29 70.75 24.24
N LYS A 462 3.50 71.08 24.69
CA LYS A 462 4.49 71.86 23.92
C LYS A 462 4.87 71.17 22.60
N HIS A 463 5.05 69.85 22.62
CA HIS A 463 5.29 69.09 21.39
C HIS A 463 4.06 69.09 20.47
N LEU A 464 2.85 68.89 21.01
CA LEU A 464 1.60 68.92 20.23
C LEU A 464 1.32 70.30 19.61
N ALA A 465 1.64 71.39 20.31
CA ALA A 465 1.58 72.75 19.77
C ALA A 465 2.50 72.91 18.53
N ASN A 466 3.77 72.57 18.65
CA ASN A 466 4.73 72.59 17.53
C ASN A 466 4.30 71.66 16.36
N VAL A 467 3.70 70.51 16.65
CA VAL A 467 3.09 69.66 15.60
C VAL A 467 1.93 70.39 14.90
N SER A 468 1.09 71.12 15.64
CA SER A 468 -0.05 71.87 15.09
C SER A 468 0.35 73.12 14.30
N ASP A 469 1.45 73.80 14.65
CA ASP A 469 2.01 74.90 13.84
C ASP A 469 2.37 74.43 12.42
N HIS A 470 2.74 73.15 12.29
CA HIS A 470 3.07 72.50 11.03
C HIS A 470 1.86 71.82 10.35
N ALA A 471 0.62 72.06 10.80
CA ALA A 471 -0.62 71.49 10.24
C ALA A 471 -0.76 71.62 8.72
N LYS A 472 -0.22 72.70 8.12
CA LYS A 472 -0.20 72.93 6.67
C LYS A 472 0.58 71.86 5.87
N LYS A 473 1.46 71.10 6.53
CA LYS A 473 2.29 70.04 5.92
C LYS A 473 1.95 68.64 6.45
N ASN A 474 1.67 68.51 7.75
CA ASN A 474 1.41 67.19 8.38
C ASN A 474 -0.10 66.87 8.55
N LEU A 475 -1.00 67.81 8.21
CA LEU A 475 -2.46 67.70 8.32
C LEU A 475 -3.01 67.51 9.75
N MET A 476 -2.17 67.63 10.77
CA MET A 476 -2.56 67.51 12.19
C MET A 476 -2.92 68.88 12.77
N THR A 477 -4.16 69.31 12.55
CA THR A 477 -4.75 70.47 13.24
C THR A 477 -4.88 70.20 14.75
N VAL A 478 -5.07 71.27 15.53
CA VAL A 478 -5.38 71.20 16.98
C VAL A 478 -6.53 70.22 17.25
N ALA A 479 -7.64 70.29 16.50
CA ALA A 479 -8.77 69.36 16.65
C ALA A 479 -8.41 67.90 16.31
N ASN A 480 -7.59 67.67 15.27
CA ASN A 480 -7.13 66.32 14.94
C ASN A 480 -6.23 65.74 16.05
N LEU A 481 -5.44 66.57 16.72
CA LEU A 481 -4.66 66.19 17.90
C LEU A 481 -5.56 65.98 19.13
N GLY A 482 -6.58 66.82 19.32
CA GLY A 482 -7.61 66.69 20.36
C GLY A 482 -8.31 65.33 20.31
N VAL A 483 -8.75 64.89 19.12
CA VAL A 483 -9.37 63.57 18.88
C VAL A 483 -8.44 62.40 19.23
N VAL A 484 -7.13 62.53 19.03
CA VAL A 484 -6.14 61.48 19.33
C VAL A 484 -5.75 61.47 20.81
N PHE A 485 -5.56 62.64 21.41
CA PHE A 485 -4.99 62.77 22.75
C PHE A 485 -6.02 62.93 23.87
N GLY A 486 -7.23 63.44 23.61
CA GLY A 486 -8.34 63.49 24.57
C GLY A 486 -8.57 62.14 25.29
N PRO A 487 -8.96 61.06 24.58
CA PRO A 487 -9.12 59.73 25.16
C PRO A 487 -7.81 59.06 25.62
N THR A 488 -6.65 59.57 25.21
CA THR A 488 -5.34 59.06 25.67
C THR A 488 -5.00 59.62 27.05
N LEU A 489 -5.24 60.92 27.28
CA LEU A 489 -4.85 61.68 28.47
C LEU A 489 -5.94 61.75 29.54
N MET A 490 -7.22 61.63 29.16
CA MET A 490 -8.39 61.73 30.02
C MET A 490 -9.24 60.45 30.00
N ARG A 491 -8.60 59.29 30.21
CA ARG A 491 -9.30 58.00 30.29
C ARG A 491 -10.37 58.04 31.40
N PRO A 492 -11.64 57.69 31.12
CA PRO A 492 -12.65 57.59 32.18
C PRO A 492 -12.36 56.39 33.09
N GLN A 493 -12.74 56.49 34.36
CA GLN A 493 -12.56 55.41 35.34
C GLN A 493 -13.56 54.25 35.15
N GLU A 494 -14.70 54.50 34.48
CA GLU A 494 -15.77 53.52 34.24
C GLU A 494 -16.24 53.58 32.77
N GLU A 495 -16.37 52.42 32.12
CA GLU A 495 -16.81 52.30 30.72
C GLU A 495 -18.34 52.44 30.59
N THR A 496 -18.86 53.64 30.85
CA THR A 496 -20.30 53.95 30.77
C THR A 496 -20.68 54.71 29.50
N VAL A 497 -21.96 54.65 29.12
CA VAL A 497 -22.51 55.46 27.99
C VAL A 497 -22.30 56.96 28.23
N ALA A 498 -22.37 57.43 29.48
CA ALA A 498 -22.06 58.81 29.84
C ALA A 498 -20.59 59.17 29.59
N ALA A 499 -19.65 58.27 29.93
CA ALA A 499 -18.23 58.46 29.64
C ALA A 499 -17.94 58.52 28.12
N ILE A 500 -18.67 57.75 27.30
CA ILE A 500 -18.58 57.81 25.84
C ILE A 500 -19.11 59.17 25.31
N MET A 501 -20.21 59.69 25.87
CA MET A 501 -20.72 61.02 25.51
C MET A 501 -19.76 62.16 25.88
N ASP A 502 -18.89 61.94 26.86
CA ASP A 502 -17.92 62.92 27.35
C ASP A 502 -16.60 62.96 26.56
N LEU A 503 -16.34 62.00 25.66
CA LEU A 503 -15.16 61.98 24.78
C LEU A 503 -14.98 63.30 24.00
N LYS A 504 -16.07 63.86 23.46
CA LYS A 504 -16.04 65.14 22.72
C LYS A 504 -15.59 66.32 23.58
N PHE A 505 -15.80 66.28 24.90
CA PHE A 505 -15.35 67.31 25.83
C PHE A 505 -13.89 67.09 26.25
N GLN A 506 -13.41 65.84 26.31
CA GLN A 506 -11.97 65.55 26.46
C GLN A 506 -11.15 66.13 25.32
N ASN A 507 -11.65 66.02 24.08
CA ASN A 507 -11.02 66.64 22.91
C ASN A 507 -10.91 68.17 23.08
N ILE A 508 -12.00 68.84 23.47
CA ILE A 508 -12.05 70.30 23.73
C ILE A 508 -11.08 70.72 24.85
N VAL A 509 -10.90 69.90 25.91
CA VAL A 509 -9.89 70.18 26.93
C VAL A 509 -8.48 70.16 26.34
N VAL A 510 -8.15 69.15 25.53
CA VAL A 510 -6.84 69.03 24.87
C VAL A 510 -6.62 70.11 23.81
N GLU A 511 -7.66 70.50 23.07
CA GLU A 511 -7.63 71.64 22.14
C GLU A 511 -7.27 72.94 22.88
N ILE A 512 -7.95 73.24 23.99
CA ILE A 512 -7.66 74.41 24.83
C ILE A 512 -6.23 74.37 25.40
N LEU A 513 -5.75 73.20 25.85
CA LEU A 513 -4.38 73.04 26.34
C LEU A 513 -3.34 73.38 25.27
N ILE A 514 -3.55 72.93 24.03
CA ILE A 514 -2.65 73.19 22.90
C ILE A 514 -2.70 74.67 22.49
N GLU A 515 -3.89 75.24 22.27
CA GLU A 515 -4.06 76.64 21.83
C GLU A 515 -3.56 77.67 22.85
N ASN A 516 -3.61 77.34 24.15
CA ASN A 516 -3.29 78.27 25.25
C ASN A 516 -2.04 77.83 26.02
N HIS A 517 -1.20 76.96 25.45
CA HIS A 517 -0.06 76.30 26.11
C HIS A 517 0.81 77.28 26.91
N GLU A 518 1.32 78.34 26.27
CA GLU A 518 2.22 79.29 26.95
C GLU A 518 1.52 80.06 28.09
N LYS A 519 0.22 80.40 27.96
CA LYS A 519 -0.55 80.99 29.08
C LYS A 519 -0.70 79.99 30.22
N ILE A 520 -1.15 78.78 29.91
CA ILE A 520 -1.51 77.76 30.90
C ILE A 520 -0.26 77.29 31.68
N PHE A 521 0.87 77.07 31.00
CA PHE A 521 2.05 76.47 31.62
C PHE A 521 3.13 77.48 32.07
N ARG A 522 3.12 78.74 31.59
CA ARG A 522 4.12 79.75 32.01
C ARG A 522 3.61 80.80 33.00
N THR A 523 2.30 80.93 33.24
CA THR A 523 1.77 81.89 34.22
C THR A 523 1.02 81.20 35.37
N LEU A 524 0.81 81.95 36.45
CA LEU A 524 -0.05 81.55 37.57
C LEU A 524 -1.53 81.90 37.25
N PRO A 525 -2.50 81.12 37.74
CA PRO A 525 -3.93 81.45 37.67
C PRO A 525 -4.29 82.68 38.52
N ASP A 526 -5.32 83.41 38.09
CA ASP A 526 -5.87 84.54 38.87
C ASP A 526 -6.56 84.04 40.15
N ALA A 527 -6.13 84.59 41.30
CA ALA A 527 -6.62 84.21 42.63
C ALA A 527 -8.09 84.61 42.95
N ALA A 528 -8.86 85.04 41.95
CA ALA A 528 -10.25 85.51 42.09
C ALA A 528 -11.32 84.44 41.76
N PHE A 529 -10.92 83.27 41.24
CA PHE A 529 -11.85 82.19 40.88
C PHE A 529 -12.13 81.25 42.06
N HIS A 530 -13.31 81.36 42.66
CA HIS A 530 -13.84 80.41 43.64
C HIS A 530 -14.76 79.34 43.00
N GLU A 531 -14.92 78.21 43.68
CA GLU A 531 -15.57 76.99 43.18
C GLU A 531 -17.11 77.11 42.99
N PRO A 532 -17.68 76.50 41.93
CA PRO A 532 -19.12 76.43 41.73
C PRO A 532 -19.76 75.17 42.36
N ILE A 533 -20.32 75.36 43.56
CA ILE A 533 -21.51 74.68 44.13
C ILE A 533 -21.51 73.12 44.18
N SER A 534 -21.46 72.60 45.42
CA SER A 534 -21.94 71.25 45.76
C SER A 534 -23.44 71.27 46.13
N MET A 535 -24.17 70.20 45.83
CA MET A 535 -25.60 70.02 46.17
C MET A 535 -25.90 68.58 46.59
N SER A 536 -26.46 68.40 47.79
CA SER A 536 -26.92 67.10 48.30
C SER A 536 -28.17 67.23 49.18
N ALA A 537 -29.20 66.43 48.93
CA ALA A 537 -30.34 66.25 49.83
C ALA A 537 -30.90 64.81 49.74
N PHE A 538 -31.15 64.23 50.91
CA PHE A 538 -31.79 62.93 51.19
C PHE A 538 -33.17 63.21 51.89
N PRO A 539 -33.95 62.26 52.48
CA PRO A 539 -33.88 60.79 52.61
C PRO A 539 -35.16 60.17 51.94
N PRO A 540 -35.89 59.10 52.40
CA PRO A 540 -35.64 58.08 53.43
C PRO A 540 -36.01 56.61 53.03
N ASN A 541 -35.95 55.71 54.02
CA ASN A 541 -36.62 54.39 54.13
C ASN A 541 -36.25 53.26 53.13
N ALA A 542 -35.86 52.06 53.55
CA ALA A 542 -35.59 51.52 54.90
C ALA A 542 -34.56 50.33 54.82
N PRO A 543 -34.39 49.40 55.80
CA PRO A 543 -33.09 49.18 56.44
C PRO A 543 -32.44 47.79 56.13
N PRO A 544 -31.24 47.45 56.67
CA PRO A 544 -30.28 46.56 55.98
C PRO A 544 -30.08 45.16 56.60
N ARG A 545 -29.39 44.26 55.85
CA ARG A 545 -28.44 43.25 56.39
C ARG A 545 -27.58 42.57 55.30
N GLN A 546 -26.29 42.39 55.62
CA GLN A 546 -25.31 41.50 54.96
C GLN A 546 -25.17 40.18 55.80
N PRO A 547 -24.26 39.24 55.48
CA PRO A 547 -23.96 38.55 54.20
C PRO A 547 -23.80 37.00 54.35
N ARG A 548 -23.79 36.21 53.24
CA ARG A 548 -22.76 35.18 52.95
C ARG A 548 -22.94 34.33 51.67
N ARG A 549 -21.83 34.23 50.91
CA ARG A 549 -21.26 33.09 50.14
C ARG A 549 -22.15 31.96 49.53
N LEU A 550 -22.07 31.87 48.19
CA LEU A 550 -21.73 30.68 47.37
C LEU A 550 -22.72 29.48 47.25
N GLY A 551 -23.23 29.21 46.04
CA GLY A 551 -24.01 28.01 45.65
C GLY A 551 -24.41 27.98 44.16
N GLN A 552 -24.59 26.80 43.54
CA GLN A 552 -24.61 26.61 42.06
C GLN A 552 -26.01 26.57 41.37
N ARG A 553 -26.10 27.28 40.23
CA ARG A 553 -26.54 26.81 38.87
C ARG A 553 -27.98 26.27 38.60
N ASN A 554 -28.84 27.17 38.06
CA ASN A 554 -29.90 27.08 37.01
C ASN A 554 -30.48 25.70 36.57
N LYS A 555 -31.79 25.56 36.26
CA LYS A 555 -32.53 26.14 35.09
C LYS A 555 -34.07 25.96 35.15
N ARG A 556 -34.80 26.65 34.24
CA ARG A 556 -36.23 26.54 33.79
C ARG A 556 -37.29 27.20 34.73
N PRO A 557 -38.55 27.44 34.28
CA PRO A 557 -39.16 27.42 32.92
C PRO A 557 -39.90 28.74 32.53
N MET A 558 -40.58 28.77 31.37
CA MET A 558 -41.86 29.48 31.13
C MET A 558 -42.54 28.89 29.87
N ALA A 559 -43.86 29.10 29.66
CA ALA A 559 -44.67 28.28 28.75
C ALA A 559 -45.71 29.00 27.86
N VAL A 560 -45.79 28.54 26.60
CA VAL A 560 -46.99 28.08 25.82
C VAL A 560 -48.30 28.90 25.84
N TYR A 561 -48.82 29.18 24.63
CA TYR A 561 -50.24 28.97 24.26
C TYR A 561 -50.37 28.56 22.77
N ASN A 562 -51.46 27.87 22.43
CA ASN A 562 -51.77 27.23 21.13
C ASN A 562 -52.66 28.14 20.23
N LEU A 563 -52.97 27.87 18.94
CA LEU A 563 -53.83 26.78 18.43
C LEU A 563 -53.61 26.43 16.94
N CYS A 564 -54.16 25.29 16.52
CA CYS A 564 -53.97 24.59 15.23
C CYS A 564 -55.22 24.65 14.32
N LEU A 565 -55.09 24.26 13.04
CA LEU A 565 -56.15 23.73 12.17
C LEU A 565 -55.55 22.85 11.04
N GLU A 566 -56.37 22.24 10.18
CA GLU A 566 -56.16 20.85 9.68
C GLU A 566 -55.91 20.68 8.15
N LEU A 567 -55.29 19.52 7.81
CA LEU A 567 -55.49 18.59 6.66
C LEU A 567 -55.80 19.11 5.21
N ASP A 568 -55.05 18.64 4.18
CA ASP A 568 -55.44 17.52 3.26
C ASP A 568 -54.59 17.37 1.94
N ASP A 569 -54.59 16.13 1.42
CA ASP A 569 -54.45 15.58 0.03
C ASP A 569 -53.42 16.00 -1.08
N VAL A 570 -52.59 15.01 -1.47
CA VAL A 570 -52.52 14.29 -2.80
C VAL A 570 -52.03 14.96 -4.14
N ASP A 571 -50.85 14.47 -4.58
CA ASP A 571 -50.44 14.01 -5.95
C ASP A 571 -49.73 14.88 -7.05
N ASN A 572 -48.80 14.18 -7.73
CA ASN A 572 -48.44 14.17 -9.16
C ASN A 572 -47.31 15.02 -9.84
N HIS A 573 -46.78 14.37 -10.91
CA HIS A 573 -46.04 14.83 -12.11
C HIS A 573 -44.50 15.01 -12.18
N SER A 574 -43.96 14.34 -13.22
CA SER A 574 -42.70 14.54 -13.99
C SER A 574 -43.11 14.53 -15.50
N PRO A 575 -42.23 14.60 -16.53
CA PRO A 575 -40.81 14.98 -16.64
C PRO A 575 -40.64 16.12 -17.69
N PRO A 576 -39.57 16.15 -18.52
CA PRO A 576 -39.79 16.04 -19.97
C PRO A 576 -38.71 15.29 -20.80
N ARG A 577 -39.03 15.04 -22.09
CA ARG A 577 -38.15 14.70 -23.25
C ARG A 577 -38.27 15.86 -24.29
N GLU A 578 -37.72 15.91 -25.50
CA GLU A 578 -37.19 14.98 -26.53
C GLU A 578 -35.93 15.64 -27.20
N ASP A 579 -35.24 15.16 -28.26
CA ASP A 579 -35.71 14.60 -29.54
C ASP A 579 -34.61 13.82 -30.33
N THR A 580 -34.92 13.28 -31.51
CA THR A 580 -34.08 12.37 -32.35
C THR A 580 -33.94 12.85 -33.83
N PRO A 581 -33.41 12.11 -34.84
CA PRO A 581 -32.73 10.79 -34.94
C PRO A 581 -31.21 10.94 -35.23
N THR A 582 -30.39 10.09 -35.87
CA THR A 582 -30.47 8.88 -36.76
C THR A 582 -29.09 8.14 -36.65
N ASP A 583 -28.70 7.01 -37.28
CA ASP A 583 -29.18 6.18 -38.40
C ASP A 583 -28.73 4.68 -38.22
N SER A 584 -28.61 3.93 -39.32
CA SER A 584 -28.35 2.49 -39.46
C SER A 584 -26.83 2.15 -39.49
N MET A 585 -26.35 0.92 -39.28
CA MET A 585 -26.95 -0.44 -39.18
C MET A 585 -26.42 -1.12 -37.88
N ASP A 586 -26.59 -2.40 -37.53
CA ASP A 586 -27.07 -3.62 -38.21
C ASP A 586 -27.58 -4.66 -37.17
N SER A 587 -27.90 -5.91 -37.56
CA SER A 587 -28.24 -7.01 -36.64
C SER A 587 -28.05 -8.40 -37.23
N LEU A 588 -27.86 -9.43 -36.38
CA LEU A 588 -28.68 -10.66 -36.34
C LEU A 588 -28.18 -11.69 -35.30
N SER A 589 -29.13 -12.39 -34.68
CA SER A 589 -28.92 -13.60 -33.86
C SER A 589 -29.55 -14.81 -34.55
N SER A 590 -29.09 -16.04 -34.27
CA SER A 590 -29.77 -17.27 -34.70
C SER A 590 -29.45 -18.48 -33.81
N GLN A 591 -30.40 -19.42 -33.75
CA GLN A 591 -30.38 -20.62 -32.90
C GLN A 591 -29.86 -21.86 -33.66
N SER A 592 -29.58 -22.96 -32.95
CA SER A 592 -29.30 -24.29 -33.53
C SER A 592 -29.67 -25.42 -32.55
N PRO A 593 -29.89 -26.69 -33.00
CA PRO A 593 -31.03 -27.46 -32.49
C PRO A 593 -30.72 -28.89 -31.96
N THR A 594 -31.76 -29.56 -31.47
CA THR A 594 -31.83 -31.03 -31.27
C THR A 594 -32.16 -31.78 -32.56
N PRO A 595 -31.71 -33.05 -32.67
CA PRO A 595 -32.66 -34.15 -32.87
C PRO A 595 -32.34 -35.39 -32.01
N ALA A 596 -33.13 -36.46 -32.13
CA ALA A 596 -33.01 -37.73 -31.38
C ALA A 596 -33.06 -38.95 -32.32
N VAL A 597 -32.74 -40.16 -31.82
CA VAL A 597 -33.40 -41.47 -32.09
C VAL A 597 -32.58 -42.67 -31.51
N SER A 598 -33.30 -43.76 -31.18
CA SER A 598 -32.95 -45.15 -30.74
C SER A 598 -31.53 -45.72 -30.97
N SER A 599 -31.05 -46.79 -30.29
CA SER A 599 -31.75 -48.00 -29.80
C SER A 599 -30.94 -48.80 -28.74
N SER A 600 -31.57 -49.77 -28.07
CA SER A 600 -30.90 -50.79 -27.21
C SER A 600 -30.26 -51.94 -28.04
N PRO A 601 -29.43 -52.82 -27.43
CA PRO A 601 -29.97 -53.96 -26.68
C PRO A 601 -29.26 -54.29 -25.34
N SER A 602 -29.83 -55.25 -24.62
CA SER A 602 -29.44 -55.81 -23.32
C SER A 602 -28.29 -56.84 -23.36
N GLU A 603 -27.59 -57.00 -22.23
CA GLU A 603 -26.85 -58.24 -21.87
C GLU A 603 -27.51 -58.97 -20.66
N PRO A 604 -27.27 -60.29 -20.46
CA PRO A 604 -28.09 -61.14 -19.58
C PRO A 604 -27.50 -61.42 -18.17
N GLU A 605 -28.29 -62.11 -17.33
CA GLU A 605 -27.93 -62.58 -15.98
C GLU A 605 -27.13 -63.92 -15.96
N LYS A 606 -26.39 -64.16 -14.84
CA LYS A 606 -26.17 -65.46 -14.12
C LYS A 606 -25.44 -66.60 -14.88
N ASN A 607 -24.44 -67.32 -14.36
CA ASN A 607 -24.18 -67.80 -12.99
C ASN A 607 -22.74 -68.41 -12.86
N ASP A 608 -22.24 -68.49 -11.61
CA ASP A 608 -21.32 -69.49 -11.00
C ASP A 608 -20.14 -70.13 -11.76
N LEU A 609 -18.92 -70.07 -11.16
CA LEU A 609 -18.28 -71.25 -10.52
C LEU A 609 -16.95 -70.94 -9.76
N ILE A 610 -17.07 -70.98 -8.42
CA ILE A 610 -16.12 -71.35 -7.34
C ILE A 610 -14.63 -71.66 -7.66
N LEU A 611 -13.72 -70.88 -7.05
CA LEU A 611 -12.52 -71.32 -6.29
C LEU A 611 -11.94 -70.09 -5.53
N ASP A 612 -12.23 -69.88 -4.24
CA ASP A 612 -11.59 -70.39 -3.01
C ASP A 612 -10.48 -69.45 -2.45
N SER A 613 -10.46 -69.32 -1.11
CA SER A 613 -9.59 -68.62 -0.13
C SER A 613 -8.40 -67.72 -0.57
N GLY A 614 -8.14 -66.58 0.09
CA GLY A 614 -8.72 -66.04 1.34
C GLY A 614 -8.25 -64.60 1.68
N ASP A 615 -8.31 -64.23 2.97
CA ASP A 615 -7.77 -62.99 3.58
C ASP A 615 -8.28 -61.62 3.09
N LEU A 616 -9.60 -61.33 3.23
CA LEU A 616 -10.07 -59.96 3.45
C LEU A 616 -11.45 -59.82 4.16
N ALA A 617 -11.83 -60.80 5.01
CA ALA A 617 -13.21 -60.95 5.49
C ALA A 617 -13.50 -60.40 6.92
N ASP A 618 -12.61 -59.62 7.53
CA ASP A 618 -12.67 -59.28 8.97
C ASP A 618 -12.79 -57.77 9.28
N LEU A 619 -13.24 -56.96 8.31
CA LEU A 619 -13.48 -55.51 8.46
C LEU A 619 -14.88 -55.05 7.98
N ALA A 620 -15.70 -55.94 7.43
CA ALA A 620 -16.98 -55.61 6.78
C ALA A 620 -18.22 -55.79 7.67
N ALA A 621 -18.04 -56.01 8.98
CA ALA A 621 -19.12 -56.38 9.90
C ALA A 621 -19.04 -55.64 11.25
N ASN A 622 -19.30 -54.33 11.27
CA ASN A 622 -19.74 -53.65 12.49
C ASN A 622 -20.52 -52.34 12.25
N HIS A 623 -21.77 -52.34 12.74
CA HIS A 623 -22.63 -51.19 13.03
C HIS A 623 -22.96 -50.16 11.93
N VAL A 624 -24.26 -50.14 11.57
CA VAL A 624 -24.98 -48.88 11.33
C VAL A 624 -24.86 -48.01 12.59
N LEU A 625 -24.20 -46.87 12.46
CA LEU A 625 -24.13 -45.82 13.46
C LEU A 625 -24.61 -44.52 12.82
N ASN A 626 -25.67 -43.93 13.36
CA ASN A 626 -26.04 -42.53 13.07
C ASN A 626 -25.01 -41.61 13.73
N ARG A 627 -23.79 -41.58 13.17
CA ARG A 627 -22.73 -40.66 13.58
C ARG A 627 -23.25 -39.25 13.39
N ARG A 628 -23.19 -38.47 14.46
CA ARG A 628 -23.49 -37.04 14.45
C ARG A 628 -22.21 -36.27 14.69
N ALA A 629 -22.17 -35.05 14.19
CA ALA A 629 -21.09 -34.13 14.48
C ALA A 629 -21.65 -32.74 14.76
N ARG A 630 -20.88 -31.90 15.44
CA ARG A 630 -21.22 -30.49 15.73
C ARG A 630 -20.17 -29.57 15.14
N ALA A 631 -20.61 -28.50 14.47
CA ALA A 631 -19.75 -27.43 14.02
C ALA A 631 -19.05 -26.74 15.20
N VAL A 632 -17.72 -26.71 15.18
CA VAL A 632 -16.88 -25.94 16.11
C VAL A 632 -16.39 -24.63 15.48
N TYR A 633 -16.39 -24.55 14.15
CA TYR A 633 -16.14 -23.34 13.36
C TYR A 633 -17.30 -23.10 12.38
N PRO A 634 -17.58 -21.85 11.96
CA PRO A 634 -18.58 -21.56 10.93
C PRO A 634 -18.02 -21.83 9.53
N CYS A 635 -18.90 -22.04 8.56
CA CYS A 635 -18.54 -22.34 7.18
C CYS A 635 -19.56 -21.70 6.22
N GLU A 636 -19.10 -21.03 5.17
CA GLU A 636 -19.92 -20.64 4.02
C GLU A 636 -19.49 -21.50 2.83
N ALA A 637 -20.46 -22.02 2.07
CA ALA A 637 -20.20 -22.90 0.94
C ALA A 637 -19.78 -22.11 -0.31
N GLU A 638 -18.63 -22.46 -0.88
CA GLU A 638 -18.17 -21.96 -2.18
C GLU A 638 -18.82 -22.76 -3.33
N HIS A 639 -19.13 -24.04 -3.11
CA HIS A 639 -19.70 -24.94 -4.12
C HIS A 639 -21.09 -25.49 -3.74
N SER A 640 -21.89 -25.85 -4.75
CA SER A 640 -23.25 -26.40 -4.53
C SER A 640 -23.27 -27.78 -3.85
N SER A 641 -22.14 -28.48 -3.80
CA SER A 641 -21.90 -29.74 -3.07
C SER A 641 -21.65 -29.54 -1.57
N GLU A 642 -21.28 -28.34 -1.13
CA GLU A 642 -20.91 -28.02 0.26
C GLU A 642 -22.12 -27.55 1.08
N LEU A 643 -21.98 -27.62 2.41
CA LEU A 643 -22.96 -27.08 3.37
C LEU A 643 -22.43 -25.80 4.02
N SER A 644 -23.25 -24.74 4.00
CA SER A 644 -23.05 -23.55 4.83
C SER A 644 -23.65 -23.77 6.22
N PHE A 645 -22.95 -23.40 7.28
CA PHE A 645 -23.37 -23.61 8.67
C PHE A 645 -22.69 -22.66 9.66
N GLN A 646 -23.31 -22.49 10.83
CA GLN A 646 -22.80 -21.70 11.94
C GLN A 646 -22.29 -22.60 13.07
N ILE A 647 -21.47 -22.04 13.97
CA ILE A 647 -20.96 -22.75 15.16
C ILE A 647 -22.15 -23.33 15.95
N GLY A 648 -22.02 -24.59 16.37
CA GLY A 648 -23.08 -25.31 17.11
C GLY A 648 -24.10 -26.05 16.24
N ALA A 649 -24.12 -25.86 14.91
CA ALA A 649 -24.92 -26.67 14.00
C ALA A 649 -24.61 -28.18 14.17
N VAL A 650 -25.64 -29.03 14.12
CA VAL A 650 -25.50 -30.49 14.28
C VAL A 650 -25.84 -31.19 12.98
N PHE A 651 -24.95 -32.06 12.54
CA PHE A 651 -25.07 -32.86 11.33
C PHE A 651 -25.46 -34.29 11.66
N GLU A 652 -26.28 -34.90 10.81
CA GLU A 652 -26.73 -36.28 10.93
C GLU A 652 -26.23 -37.15 9.76
N ASN A 653 -26.07 -38.45 10.03
CA ASN A 653 -25.57 -39.44 9.06
C ASN A 653 -24.20 -39.04 8.49
N VAL A 654 -23.26 -38.74 9.39
CA VAL A 654 -21.93 -38.20 9.06
C VAL A 654 -20.95 -39.33 8.73
N GLU A 655 -20.53 -39.38 7.48
CA GLU A 655 -19.65 -40.39 6.90
C GLU A 655 -18.37 -39.73 6.35
N PHE A 656 -17.31 -40.52 6.09
CA PHE A 656 -16.11 -39.99 5.44
C PHE A 656 -16.36 -39.80 3.94
N SER A 657 -15.99 -38.64 3.40
CA SER A 657 -16.07 -38.39 1.96
C SER A 657 -15.02 -39.21 1.20
N ARG A 658 -15.22 -39.33 -0.12
CA ARG A 658 -14.17 -39.80 -1.04
C ARG A 658 -13.04 -38.77 -1.19
N GLU A 659 -13.28 -37.52 -0.80
CA GLU A 659 -12.30 -36.44 -0.80
C GLU A 659 -11.57 -36.36 0.56
N PRO A 660 -10.24 -36.56 0.61
CA PRO A 660 -9.49 -36.54 1.86
C PRO A 660 -9.61 -35.21 2.61
N GLY A 661 -9.93 -35.28 3.92
CA GLY A 661 -10.17 -34.11 4.76
C GLY A 661 -11.61 -33.60 4.77
N TRP A 662 -12.52 -34.23 4.01
CA TRP A 662 -13.95 -33.93 4.01
C TRP A 662 -14.78 -35.07 4.59
N LEU A 663 -15.90 -34.71 5.20
CA LEU A 663 -16.99 -35.59 5.59
C LEU A 663 -18.20 -35.30 4.69
N GLU A 664 -19.06 -36.29 4.48
CA GLU A 664 -20.41 -36.05 3.96
C GLU A 664 -21.41 -36.20 5.10
N GLY A 665 -22.38 -35.28 5.21
CA GLY A 665 -23.39 -35.34 6.26
C GLY A 665 -24.64 -34.53 5.89
N THR A 666 -25.64 -34.59 6.75
CA THR A 666 -26.96 -33.99 6.52
C THR A 666 -27.22 -32.85 7.50
N LEU A 667 -27.57 -31.66 7.01
CA LEU A 667 -28.01 -30.52 7.81
C LEU A 667 -29.32 -29.96 7.24
N ASN A 668 -30.33 -29.76 8.09
CA ASN A 668 -31.64 -29.23 7.69
C ASN A 668 -32.28 -29.96 6.46
N GLY A 669 -32.04 -31.27 6.35
CA GLY A 669 -32.51 -32.11 5.24
C GLY A 669 -31.67 -32.08 3.95
N ARG A 670 -30.65 -31.22 3.85
CA ARG A 670 -29.70 -31.20 2.73
C ARG A 670 -28.46 -32.03 3.09
N ARG A 671 -28.13 -33.05 2.28
CA ARG A 671 -26.83 -33.74 2.34
C ARG A 671 -25.79 -32.94 1.56
N GLY A 672 -24.54 -32.93 2.03
CA GLY A 672 -23.42 -32.27 1.36
C GLY A 672 -22.11 -32.41 2.14
N LEU A 673 -21.05 -31.82 1.57
CA LEU A 673 -19.69 -31.85 2.11
C LEU A 673 -19.49 -30.88 3.27
N ILE A 674 -18.69 -31.34 4.25
CA ILE A 674 -18.37 -30.67 5.51
C ILE A 674 -16.86 -30.83 5.77
N PRO A 675 -16.08 -29.77 6.04
CA PRO A 675 -14.65 -29.93 6.35
C PRO A 675 -14.47 -30.73 7.65
N GLN A 676 -13.65 -31.78 7.64
CA GLN A 676 -13.49 -32.69 8.79
C GLN A 676 -12.95 -31.97 10.04
N ASN A 677 -12.11 -30.96 9.85
CA ASN A 677 -11.54 -30.11 10.91
C ASN A 677 -12.50 -29.03 11.43
N TYR A 678 -13.67 -28.84 10.80
CA TYR A 678 -14.67 -27.83 11.23
C TYR A 678 -15.71 -28.42 12.19
N VAL A 679 -15.67 -29.73 12.44
CA VAL A 679 -16.65 -30.43 13.28
C VAL A 679 -16.02 -31.36 14.32
N GLN A 680 -16.73 -31.55 15.42
CA GLN A 680 -16.42 -32.56 16.44
C GLN A 680 -17.52 -33.63 16.43
N PHE A 681 -17.14 -34.92 16.37
CA PHE A 681 -18.11 -36.03 16.49
C PHE A 681 -18.78 -36.04 17.89
N LEU A 682 -20.05 -36.44 17.93
CA LEU A 682 -20.93 -36.47 19.11
C LEU A 682 -21.31 -37.90 19.54
#